data_AF-A0A814YV43-F1
#
_entry.id   AF-A0A814YV43-F1
#
_cell.length_a   1.000
_cell.length_b   1.000
_cell.length_c   1.000
_cell.angle_alpha   90.00
_cell.angle_beta   90.00
_cell.angle_gamma   90.00
#
_symmetry.space_group_name_H-M   'P 1'
#
loop_
_entity.id
_entity.type
_entity.pdbx_description
1 polymer ?
#
loop_
_entity_poly.entity_id
_entity_poly.type
_entity_poly.pdbx_seq_one_letter_code
_entity_poly.pdbx_strand_id
1 'polypeptide(L)'
;MTKLTENDSDIGATEQLAAHPAKLPTQIDEKKSLPAPNIVPDGVSPPIQHPLDPLNADEINLTTRLLLASSKFQKHMRIIAITPNEPDDKHSVVNYKSKDQLQRRATATVRDPKGRTTYEFVVDLTNKTIEKCTEFNNAQPGLTFDEMIESDDLLRENKDLLAAFAKRNINMNDVVFYPFSSGYRDETDASSKRRIYRPYAAVRKHPEDNYYAHHIDGLVITVDLDSFEVEVEDHAIIPIPPKSGNYDPEGIKSPDNVPYFPDGIRKDLKPFIITQPEGPSFQIDGYQISWQKWRIRVGFNVREGLTMNMVEYFDQNRYRPIFYRAAISEMWVPYGDGSPAHNFKNAFDVGEVGIGILTNSLVLGCDCLGEIRYLDGIVNNNQGQALLLKNAICIHEEDVGLLWKHTEFVEQRVQCRRSRRLVISSMITVGNYEYGLYWYFYQDGTIQFEGKLSGSIAPGAYEIGKPPVSGGIVAEGLYGPHHQHFFNMRIDWMLDGMKNSLVEVNCEPIPKGPQNPAGNAWIAQETILKTVGEARRLHDDKKGRAWKIINSQSKNHVNQPVAYKIIPSGPPCYPLCDEDSCQGRRGVFARNHIWATQYHPEELYAAGLFPNQSPGDDGIATYSEKHKNESLVDSDLVTWYTFGVTHIVRPEDWPIMPIETCGFRLKPYGFFAGSPALDVPPPVAKESVSLAASIFVNNGADNNNLSDTDSELYILGIKYKTPNDIYAISDDVTSRFWFTYRYGFAPIGSPSGPTKDTGWGCMMRCGQMMLAEAYLRFFLPAGRYFRWRQNITDSTYWEILNMFTDKRHSSYSIHQIVLMGNSEGKNIGQWFGPNTIAQVLRRIASNEFDKQIHVHVAMDNTLVLDDIRKVCKINSQIPNLIKKSTDSQNNWKPLVIIIPLRLGLNGVNIEYIDQIKSCFRLPQTLGFIGGKPNHAHYFVGYLENDELLYLDPHVTQAYVDTSITSDDVSHHCDRINRMKFTGLDPSLALAFACKTESEFDDLIVKLRENPSSRPMFEICESNPFDALSNSTDQHEVLVFDSDDDDFELV
;
A
#
# COMPACT_ATOMS: atom_id res chain seq x y z
N MET A 1 1.42 13.12 -67.12
CA MET A 1 1.97 11.82 -67.56
C MET A 1 1.89 10.93 -66.32
N THR A 2 1.08 9.88 -66.21
CA THR A 2 0.33 9.08 -67.19
C THR A 2 -0.82 8.42 -66.41
N LYS A 3 -2.03 8.42 -67.00
CA LYS A 3 -3.22 7.69 -66.54
C LYS A 3 -3.18 6.24 -67.05
N LEU A 4 -4.16 5.44 -66.58
CA LEU A 4 -4.77 4.19 -67.13
C LEU A 4 -4.55 3.01 -66.16
N THR A 5 -5.47 2.11 -65.79
CA THR A 5 -6.90 1.77 -66.06
C THR A 5 -7.20 0.58 -65.11
N GLU A 6 -8.23 0.57 -64.26
CA GLU A 6 -9.63 0.11 -64.47
C GLU A 6 -9.88 -1.37 -64.81
N ASN A 7 -10.83 -1.94 -64.05
CA ASN A 7 -11.72 -3.11 -64.25
C ASN A 7 -11.30 -4.48 -63.68
N ASP A 8 -12.17 -5.34 -63.14
CA ASP A 8 -13.44 -5.25 -62.37
C ASP A 8 -13.93 -6.72 -62.17
N SER A 9 -14.93 -6.91 -61.30
CA SER A 9 -15.84 -8.08 -61.16
C SER A 9 -15.42 -9.24 -60.23
N ASP A 10 -16.29 -9.85 -59.40
CA ASP A 10 -17.65 -9.57 -58.93
C ASP A 10 -18.00 -10.61 -57.84
N ILE A 11 -18.52 -10.19 -56.69
CA ILE A 11 -19.91 -10.35 -56.16
C ILE A 11 -20.25 -11.61 -55.36
N GLY A 12 -20.71 -11.32 -54.14
CA GLY A 12 -21.80 -11.99 -53.41
C GLY A 12 -22.15 -11.13 -52.17
N ALA A 13 -22.94 -10.06 -52.32
CA ALA A 13 -24.40 -9.97 -52.04
C ALA A 13 -24.76 -10.40 -50.60
N THR A 14 -25.39 -9.58 -49.74
CA THR A 14 -26.72 -8.95 -49.91
C THR A 14 -27.01 -7.74 -48.98
N GLU A 15 -27.59 -6.70 -49.59
CA GLU A 15 -28.70 -5.75 -49.21
C GLU A 15 -29.02 -5.44 -47.73
N GLN A 16 -28.90 -4.18 -47.26
CA GLN A 16 -29.76 -2.97 -47.42
C GLN A 16 -30.95 -2.88 -46.43
N LEU A 17 -30.95 -1.85 -45.56
CA LEU A 17 -32.17 -1.17 -45.07
C LEU A 17 -31.89 0.28 -44.60
N ALA A 18 -32.40 1.21 -45.41
CA ALA A 18 -32.87 2.58 -45.19
C ALA A 18 -32.41 3.44 -43.99
N ALA A 19 -31.96 4.65 -44.33
CA ALA A 19 -31.76 5.79 -43.45
C ALA A 19 -33.08 6.49 -43.04
N HIS A 20 -33.21 6.78 -41.73
CA HIS A 20 -34.02 7.86 -41.18
C HIS A 20 -33.17 8.65 -40.17
N PRO A 21 -33.33 9.99 -40.06
CA PRO A 21 -32.44 10.85 -39.31
C PRO A 21 -32.72 10.73 -37.81
N ALA A 22 -31.85 10.04 -37.08
CA ALA A 22 -31.89 10.05 -35.63
C ALA A 22 -31.34 11.40 -35.15
N LYS A 23 -32.18 12.16 -34.46
CA LYS A 23 -31.84 13.40 -33.73
C LYS A 23 -30.56 13.17 -32.92
N LEU A 24 -29.62 14.12 -33.01
CA LEU A 24 -28.48 14.20 -32.12
C LEU A 24 -28.96 14.07 -30.66
N PRO A 25 -28.34 13.21 -29.82
CA PRO A 25 -28.59 13.23 -28.41
C PRO A 25 -28.06 14.57 -27.86
N THR A 26 -28.99 15.50 -27.61
CA THR A 26 -28.76 16.63 -26.71
C THR A 26 -28.67 16.08 -25.29
N GLN A 27 -27.48 15.63 -24.90
CA GLN A 27 -27.03 15.55 -23.52
C GLN A 27 -25.54 15.23 -23.56
N ILE A 28 -24.75 16.29 -23.36
CA ILE A 28 -23.35 16.20 -22.97
C ILE A 28 -23.36 15.43 -21.66
N ASP A 29 -22.79 14.23 -21.63
CA ASP A 29 -22.54 13.52 -20.37
C ASP A 29 -21.55 14.38 -19.57
N GLU A 30 -22.09 15.05 -18.56
CA GLU A 30 -21.38 15.85 -17.58
C GLU A 30 -20.30 15.01 -16.87
N LYS A 31 -19.17 15.66 -16.56
CA LYS A 31 -18.25 15.36 -15.45
C LYS A 31 -17.39 14.10 -15.57
N LYS A 32 -16.21 14.27 -16.18
CA LYS A 32 -14.95 13.77 -15.58
C LYS A 32 -14.16 14.94 -15.00
N SER A 33 -14.75 15.63 -14.02
CA SER A 33 -13.96 16.27 -12.98
C SER A 33 -13.38 15.17 -12.09
N LEU A 34 -12.32 15.44 -11.32
CA LEU A 34 -11.91 14.59 -10.19
C LEU A 34 -13.18 14.11 -9.45
N PRO A 35 -13.28 12.83 -9.05
CA PRO A 35 -14.46 12.35 -8.35
C PRO A 35 -14.67 13.25 -7.13
N ALA A 36 -15.77 13.99 -7.11
CA ALA A 36 -16.11 14.82 -5.97
C ALA A 36 -16.12 13.92 -4.72
N PRO A 37 -15.49 14.35 -3.61
CA PRO A 37 -15.52 13.58 -2.37
C PRO A 37 -16.95 13.19 -2.02
N ASN A 38 -17.16 11.92 -1.65
CA ASN A 38 -18.48 11.45 -1.28
C ASN A 38 -18.94 12.14 0.01
N ILE A 39 -20.20 12.61 0.02
CA ILE A 39 -20.84 13.12 1.23
C ILE A 39 -21.00 11.97 2.23
N VAL A 40 -20.56 12.17 3.46
CA VAL A 40 -20.68 11.15 4.51
C VAL A 40 -22.11 11.15 5.08
N PRO A 41 -22.83 10.01 5.08
CA PRO A 41 -24.12 9.90 5.77
C PRO A 41 -23.96 10.06 7.29
N ASP A 42 -24.91 10.72 7.95
CA ASP A 42 -24.92 10.87 9.41
C ASP A 42 -24.83 9.51 10.13
N GLY A 43 -23.97 9.42 11.16
CA GLY A 43 -23.89 8.25 12.05
C GLY A 43 -22.87 7.16 11.69
N VAL A 44 -21.99 7.40 10.72
CA VAL A 44 -20.87 6.51 10.35
C VAL A 44 -19.53 7.24 10.54
N SER A 45 -19.20 7.61 11.78
CA SER A 45 -17.92 8.24 12.13
C SER A 45 -17.12 7.38 13.11
N PRO A 46 -15.78 7.28 12.96
CA PRO A 46 -14.95 6.68 13.99
C PRO A 46 -15.09 7.48 15.31
N PRO A 47 -15.05 6.81 16.47
CA PRO A 47 -15.16 7.48 17.75
C PRO A 47 -13.95 8.38 18.00
N ILE A 48 -14.20 9.63 18.39
CA ILE A 48 -13.15 10.54 18.89
C ILE A 48 -12.71 10.06 20.27
N GLN A 49 -11.41 9.95 20.48
CA GLN A 49 -10.83 9.44 21.72
C GLN A 49 -9.97 10.48 22.45
N HIS A 50 -9.49 11.50 21.75
CA HIS A 50 -8.54 12.49 22.25
C HIS A 50 -8.88 13.92 21.81
N PRO A 51 -8.57 14.97 22.62
CA PRO A 51 -8.86 16.36 22.27
C PRO A 51 -8.22 16.86 20.97
N LEU A 52 -7.10 16.25 20.54
CA LEU A 52 -6.36 16.58 19.31
C LEU A 52 -6.69 15.68 18.11
N ASP A 53 -7.66 14.79 18.22
CA ASP A 53 -8.10 14.02 17.05
C ASP A 53 -8.74 14.98 16.01
N PRO A 54 -8.61 14.72 14.70
CA PRO A 54 -9.31 15.48 13.66
C PRO A 54 -10.82 15.57 13.93
N LEU A 55 -11.48 16.58 13.37
CA LEU A 55 -12.94 16.62 13.39
C LEU A 55 -13.49 15.45 12.56
N ASN A 56 -14.45 14.71 13.10
CA ASN A 56 -15.17 13.70 12.33
C ASN A 56 -16.39 14.30 11.60
N ALA A 57 -17.08 13.50 10.79
CA ALA A 57 -18.21 13.97 10.01
C ALA A 57 -19.37 14.47 10.91
N ASP A 58 -19.64 13.81 12.04
CA ASP A 58 -20.70 14.21 12.96
C ASP A 58 -20.41 15.57 13.62
N GLU A 59 -19.15 15.85 13.95
CA GLU A 59 -18.68 17.13 14.50
C GLU A 59 -18.79 18.27 13.47
N ILE A 60 -18.42 18.02 12.22
CA ILE A 60 -18.58 18.99 11.12
C ILE A 60 -20.07 19.27 10.87
N ASN A 61 -20.88 18.23 10.73
CA ASN A 61 -22.33 18.37 10.49
C ASN A 61 -23.03 19.04 11.69
N LEU A 62 -22.58 18.79 12.92
CA LEU A 62 -23.08 19.49 14.12
C LEU A 62 -22.73 20.99 14.08
N THR A 63 -21.49 21.32 13.74
CA THR A 63 -21.05 22.72 13.56
C THR A 63 -21.98 23.45 12.59
N THR A 64 -22.20 22.85 11.42
CA THR A 64 -23.08 23.40 10.38
C THR A 64 -24.52 23.56 10.86
N ARG A 65 -25.09 22.59 11.57
CA ARG A 65 -26.45 22.72 12.13
C ARG A 65 -26.56 23.87 13.13
N LEU A 66 -25.55 24.07 13.98
CA LEU A 66 -25.53 25.16 14.94
C LEU A 66 -25.40 26.52 14.25
N LEU A 67 -24.59 26.62 13.20
CA LEU A 67 -24.52 27.81 12.36
C LEU A 67 -25.87 28.10 11.70
N LEU A 68 -26.49 27.13 11.03
CA LEU A 68 -27.80 27.29 10.39
C LEU A 68 -28.92 27.69 11.35
N ALA A 69 -28.83 27.32 12.63
CA ALA A 69 -29.77 27.72 13.67
C ALA A 69 -29.49 29.12 14.26
N SER A 70 -28.31 29.68 13.99
CA SER A 70 -27.90 31.00 14.48
C SER A 70 -28.59 32.12 13.69
N SER A 71 -29.07 33.14 14.40
CA SER A 71 -29.61 34.35 13.76
C SER A 71 -28.55 35.15 12.99
N LYS A 72 -27.26 34.91 13.26
CA LYS A 72 -26.13 35.55 12.56
C LYS A 72 -25.79 34.88 11.22
N PHE A 73 -26.23 33.64 10.99
CA PHE A 73 -25.98 32.95 9.73
C PHE A 73 -27.19 33.10 8.81
N GLN A 74 -26.95 33.42 7.54
CA GLN A 74 -27.99 33.58 6.53
C GLN A 74 -27.77 32.57 5.41
N LYS A 75 -28.85 32.12 4.75
CA LYS A 75 -28.79 31.05 3.72
C LYS A 75 -27.83 31.35 2.54
N HIS A 76 -27.53 32.62 2.27
CA HIS A 76 -26.63 33.02 1.19
C HIS A 76 -25.14 33.08 1.60
N MET A 77 -24.83 32.91 2.89
CA MET A 77 -23.46 32.85 3.38
C MET A 77 -22.85 31.48 3.06
N ARG A 78 -21.53 31.45 2.89
CA ARG A 78 -20.77 30.25 2.52
C ARG A 78 -19.83 29.85 3.66
N ILE A 79 -19.79 28.57 4.00
CA ILE A 79 -18.87 28.03 5.01
C ILE A 79 -17.59 27.62 4.29
N ILE A 80 -16.54 28.42 4.40
CA ILE A 80 -15.29 28.22 3.65
C ILE A 80 -14.47 27.08 4.27
N ALA A 81 -14.37 27.05 5.60
CA ALA A 81 -13.57 26.06 6.31
C ALA A 81 -14.17 25.78 7.69
N ILE A 82 -14.15 24.51 8.10
CA ILE A 82 -14.38 24.08 9.48
C ILE A 82 -13.12 23.34 9.94
N THR A 83 -12.42 23.90 10.93
CA THR A 83 -11.19 23.34 11.48
C THR A 83 -11.36 22.99 12.96
N PRO A 84 -10.60 22.03 13.50
CA PRO A 84 -10.51 21.85 14.95
C PRO A 84 -10.04 23.15 15.61
N ASN A 85 -10.73 23.57 16.67
CA ASN A 85 -10.24 24.61 17.57
C ASN A 85 -9.55 23.89 18.74
N GLU A 86 -8.24 23.68 18.60
CA GLU A 86 -7.44 22.92 19.56
C GLU A 86 -7.46 23.59 20.95
N PRO A 87 -7.42 22.82 22.06
CA PRO A 87 -7.49 23.42 23.40
C PRO A 87 -6.31 24.35 23.71
N ASP A 88 -6.59 25.54 24.24
CA ASP A 88 -5.57 26.53 24.62
C ASP A 88 -4.62 26.01 25.72
N ASP A 89 -5.17 25.30 26.70
CA ASP A 89 -4.40 24.75 27.82
C ASP A 89 -3.74 23.43 27.43
N LYS A 90 -2.49 23.51 26.96
CA LYS A 90 -1.67 22.32 26.65
C LYS A 90 -1.53 21.37 27.84
N HIS A 91 -1.54 21.86 29.09
CA HIS A 91 -1.42 20.97 30.25
C HIS A 91 -2.62 20.04 30.38
N SER A 92 -3.83 20.52 30.08
CA SER A 92 -5.03 19.67 30.04
C SER A 92 -4.91 18.56 28.99
N VAL A 93 -4.33 18.87 27.83
CA VAL A 93 -4.15 17.92 26.72
C VAL A 93 -3.06 16.89 27.04
N VAL A 94 -1.88 17.33 27.48
CA VAL A 94 -0.75 16.43 27.79
C VAL A 94 -1.08 15.47 28.93
N ASN A 95 -1.91 15.88 29.87
CA ASN A 95 -2.32 15.04 31.00
C ASN A 95 -3.64 14.28 30.77
N TYR A 96 -4.26 14.44 29.60
CA TYR A 96 -5.55 13.84 29.28
C TYR A 96 -5.50 12.31 29.35
N LYS A 97 -6.51 11.72 29.98
CA LYS A 97 -6.73 10.29 30.06
C LYS A 97 -8.06 9.95 29.40
N SER A 98 -8.18 8.73 28.88
CA SER A 98 -9.40 8.26 28.18
C SER A 98 -10.70 8.29 29.01
N LYS A 99 -10.62 8.52 30.33
CA LYS A 99 -11.79 8.66 31.23
C LYS A 99 -12.14 10.13 31.55
N ASP A 100 -11.27 11.07 31.16
CA ASP A 100 -11.51 12.49 31.39
C ASP A 100 -12.60 12.98 30.42
N GLN A 101 -13.27 14.08 30.78
CA GLN A 101 -14.30 14.64 29.92
C GLN A 101 -13.66 15.21 28.65
N LEU A 102 -14.07 14.69 27.50
CA LEU A 102 -13.62 15.17 26.20
C LEU A 102 -14.26 16.54 25.89
N GLN A 103 -13.43 17.58 25.84
CA GLN A 103 -13.81 18.92 25.39
C GLN A 103 -13.46 19.07 23.91
N ARG A 104 -14.43 19.48 23.09
CA ARG A 104 -14.28 19.60 21.64
C ARG A 104 -14.83 20.93 21.15
N ARG A 105 -14.03 21.64 20.36
CA ARG A 105 -14.44 22.87 19.70
C ARG A 105 -14.07 22.82 18.22
N ALA A 106 -14.81 23.57 17.42
CA ALA A 106 -14.51 23.82 16.02
C ALA A 106 -14.50 25.33 15.74
N THR A 107 -13.62 25.77 14.84
CA THR A 107 -13.69 27.10 14.24
C THR A 107 -14.28 26.97 12.84
N ALA A 108 -15.32 27.74 12.54
CA ALA A 108 -15.89 27.84 11.20
C ALA A 108 -15.67 29.23 10.61
N THR A 109 -14.94 29.29 9.49
CA THR A 109 -14.76 30.50 8.68
C THR A 109 -15.91 30.63 7.68
N VAL A 110 -16.62 31.75 7.70
CA VAL A 110 -17.83 31.99 6.91
C VAL A 110 -17.71 33.28 6.13
N ARG A 111 -18.03 33.25 4.84
CA ARG A 111 -18.10 34.44 3.96
C ARG A 111 -19.55 34.85 3.74
N ASP A 112 -19.85 36.15 3.92
CA ASP A 112 -21.11 36.78 3.51
C ASP A 112 -20.92 37.64 2.24
N PRO A 113 -21.20 37.11 1.04
CA PRO A 113 -21.02 37.86 -0.21
C PRO A 113 -21.81 39.18 -0.26
N LYS A 114 -23.00 39.23 0.36
CA LYS A 114 -23.85 40.43 0.34
C LYS A 114 -23.35 41.51 1.28
N GLY A 115 -22.95 41.12 2.49
CA GLY A 115 -22.37 42.02 3.49
C GLY A 115 -20.93 42.43 3.18
N ARG A 116 -20.24 41.71 2.29
CA ARG A 116 -18.79 41.84 2.05
C ARG A 116 -17.94 41.65 3.31
N THR A 117 -18.44 40.79 4.20
CA THR A 117 -17.83 40.51 5.51
C THR A 117 -17.44 39.03 5.63
N THR A 118 -16.39 38.79 6.41
CA THR A 118 -15.94 37.45 6.80
C THR A 118 -16.14 37.28 8.30
N TYR A 119 -16.57 36.09 8.71
CA TYR A 119 -16.82 35.76 10.11
C TYR A 119 -16.02 34.52 10.50
N GLU A 120 -15.58 34.47 11.76
CA GLU A 120 -15.17 33.23 12.41
C GLU A 120 -16.10 32.91 13.58
N PHE A 121 -16.67 31.72 13.55
CA PHE A 121 -17.48 31.18 14.63
C PHE A 121 -16.67 30.13 15.40
N VAL A 122 -16.56 30.28 16.72
CA VAL A 122 -16.07 29.22 17.60
C VAL A 122 -17.27 28.50 18.18
N VAL A 123 -17.34 27.20 17.92
CA VAL A 123 -18.44 26.32 18.29
C VAL A 123 -17.96 25.31 19.32
N ASP A 124 -18.59 25.31 20.48
CA ASP A 124 -18.42 24.26 21.49
C ASP A 124 -19.31 23.08 21.11
N LEU A 125 -18.67 21.99 20.68
CA LEU A 125 -19.32 20.77 20.23
C LEU A 125 -19.79 19.92 21.42
N THR A 126 -19.11 20.05 22.56
CA THR A 126 -19.46 19.34 23.80
C THR A 126 -20.78 19.90 24.38
N ASN A 127 -20.90 21.22 24.49
CA ASN A 127 -22.10 21.90 25.00
C ASN A 127 -23.11 22.26 23.90
N LYS A 128 -22.76 22.08 22.63
CA LYS A 128 -23.60 22.33 21.44
C LYS A 128 -24.05 23.79 21.33
N THR A 129 -23.10 24.71 21.51
CA THR A 129 -23.35 26.16 21.50
C THR A 129 -22.31 26.91 20.69
N ILE A 130 -22.69 28.05 20.11
CA ILE A 130 -21.73 29.00 19.54
C ILE A 130 -21.19 29.85 20.69
N GLU A 131 -19.89 29.72 20.99
CA GLU A 131 -19.22 30.47 22.07
C GLU A 131 -18.86 31.89 21.62
N LYS A 132 -18.36 32.02 20.39
CA LYS A 132 -17.82 33.28 19.87
C LYS A 132 -18.16 33.44 18.40
N CYS A 133 -18.38 34.67 17.98
CA CYS A 133 -18.52 35.07 16.59
C CYS A 133 -17.73 36.37 16.40
N THR A 134 -16.61 36.29 15.70
CA THR A 134 -15.73 37.41 15.38
C THR A 134 -16.02 37.88 13.95
N GLU A 135 -16.06 39.19 13.75
CA GLU A 135 -16.27 39.81 12.45
C GLU A 135 -14.97 40.41 11.93
N PHE A 136 -14.65 40.11 10.67
CA PHE A 136 -13.49 40.62 9.95
C PHE A 136 -13.96 41.40 8.73
N ASN A 137 -13.93 42.73 8.86
CA ASN A 137 -14.15 43.64 7.76
C ASN A 137 -12.87 43.73 6.92
N ASN A 138 -13.00 43.64 5.59
CA ASN A 138 -11.86 43.68 4.66
C ASN A 138 -10.90 42.47 4.77
N ALA A 139 -11.43 41.27 4.99
CA ALA A 139 -10.65 40.04 4.96
C ALA A 139 -11.25 39.05 3.96
N GLN A 140 -10.43 38.47 3.10
CA GLN A 140 -10.87 37.45 2.15
C GLN A 140 -10.38 36.08 2.63
N PRO A 141 -11.29 35.15 2.96
CA PRO A 141 -10.90 33.78 3.26
C PRO A 141 -10.47 33.07 1.96
N GLY A 142 -9.97 31.84 2.11
CA GLY A 142 -9.58 31.00 0.98
C GLY A 142 -10.67 30.91 -0.09
N LEU A 143 -10.24 30.75 -1.34
CA LEU A 143 -11.08 30.49 -2.50
C LEU A 143 -11.56 29.05 -2.47
N THR A 144 -12.72 28.79 -3.07
CA THR A 144 -13.34 27.46 -3.06
C THR A 144 -13.66 27.02 -4.48
N PHE A 145 -13.63 25.71 -4.75
CA PHE A 145 -13.93 25.21 -6.09
C PHE A 145 -15.37 25.51 -6.54
N ASP A 146 -16.33 25.50 -5.62
CA ASP A 146 -17.72 25.81 -5.99
C ASP A 146 -17.82 27.24 -6.54
N GLU A 147 -17.11 28.22 -5.97
CA GLU A 147 -17.07 29.60 -6.47
C GLU A 147 -16.49 29.67 -7.90
N MET A 148 -15.51 28.82 -8.20
CA MET A 148 -14.89 28.75 -9.53
C MET A 148 -15.81 28.07 -10.55
N ILE A 149 -16.46 26.97 -10.17
CA ILE A 149 -17.42 26.26 -11.02
C ILE A 149 -18.62 27.15 -11.35
N GLU A 150 -19.15 27.87 -10.35
CA GLU A 150 -20.28 28.79 -10.52
C GLU A 150 -19.97 29.95 -11.48
N SER A 151 -18.69 30.26 -11.74
CA SER A 151 -18.28 31.34 -12.64
C SER A 151 -17.90 30.88 -14.06
N ASP A 152 -17.92 29.57 -14.37
CA ASP A 152 -17.58 29.08 -15.72
C ASP A 152 -18.56 29.59 -16.80
N ASP A 153 -19.87 29.53 -16.54
CA ASP A 153 -20.90 30.04 -17.47
C ASP A 153 -20.70 31.54 -17.74
N LEU A 154 -20.35 32.30 -16.68
CA LEU A 154 -20.08 33.73 -16.77
C LEU A 154 -18.88 34.04 -17.68
N LEU A 155 -17.82 33.23 -17.61
CA LEU A 155 -16.65 33.36 -18.50
C LEU A 155 -17.03 33.04 -19.95
N ARG A 156 -17.79 31.96 -20.18
CA ARG A 156 -18.17 31.51 -21.53
C ARG A 156 -19.08 32.49 -22.26
N GLU A 157 -19.91 33.23 -21.54
CA GLU A 157 -20.84 34.22 -22.11
C GLU A 157 -20.25 35.64 -22.20
N ASN A 158 -19.07 35.90 -21.62
CA ASN A 158 -18.49 37.23 -21.58
C ASN A 158 -18.09 37.76 -22.98
N LYS A 159 -18.64 38.92 -23.35
CA LYS A 159 -18.46 39.51 -24.69
C LYS A 159 -17.03 39.96 -24.98
N ASP A 160 -16.33 40.50 -23.97
CA ASP A 160 -14.96 40.98 -24.13
C ASP A 160 -13.99 39.81 -24.31
N LEU A 161 -14.25 38.71 -23.59
CA LEU A 161 -13.48 37.47 -23.73
C LEU A 161 -13.73 36.79 -25.07
N LEU A 162 -14.99 36.70 -25.51
CA LEU A 162 -15.33 36.23 -26.86
C LEU A 162 -14.64 37.08 -27.94
N ALA A 163 -14.59 38.41 -27.78
CA ALA A 163 -13.88 39.29 -28.70
C ALA A 163 -12.36 39.06 -28.67
N ALA A 164 -11.76 38.87 -27.48
CA ALA A 164 -10.34 38.58 -27.31
C ALA A 164 -9.92 37.24 -27.95
N PHE A 165 -10.77 36.21 -27.85
CA PHE A 165 -10.57 34.92 -28.50
C PHE A 165 -10.80 34.97 -30.01
N ALA A 166 -11.79 35.73 -30.48
CA ALA A 166 -12.00 35.95 -31.91
C ALA A 166 -10.77 36.60 -32.59
N LYS A 167 -10.11 37.58 -31.93
CA LYS A 167 -8.84 38.17 -32.42
C LYS A 167 -7.72 37.14 -32.57
N ARG A 168 -7.77 36.05 -31.81
CA ARG A 168 -6.79 34.95 -31.81
C ARG A 168 -7.22 33.76 -32.67
N ASN A 169 -8.36 33.85 -33.37
CA ASN A 169 -8.99 32.75 -34.10
C ASN A 169 -9.28 31.51 -33.21
N ILE A 170 -9.65 31.74 -31.95
CA ILE A 170 -9.96 30.69 -30.98
C ILE A 170 -11.48 30.55 -30.84
N ASN A 171 -11.98 29.31 -30.85
CA ASN A 171 -13.37 29.01 -30.54
C ASN A 171 -13.52 28.74 -29.04
N MET A 172 -14.49 29.41 -28.40
CA MET A 172 -14.77 29.26 -26.96
C MET A 172 -15.07 27.81 -26.54
N ASN A 173 -15.63 26.99 -27.43
CA ASN A 173 -15.92 25.59 -27.14
C ASN A 173 -14.67 24.73 -26.96
N ASP A 174 -13.53 25.18 -27.50
CA ASP A 174 -12.24 24.48 -27.38
C ASP A 174 -11.43 25.03 -26.19
N VAL A 175 -11.98 25.97 -25.42
CA VAL A 175 -11.28 26.63 -24.30
C VAL A 175 -11.56 25.94 -22.97
N VAL A 176 -10.48 25.68 -22.25
CA VAL A 176 -10.47 25.28 -20.84
C VAL A 176 -10.01 26.47 -20.00
N PHE A 177 -10.82 26.84 -19.01
CA PHE A 177 -10.42 27.76 -17.96
C PHE A 177 -9.87 26.96 -16.77
N TYR A 178 -8.77 27.41 -16.20
CA TYR A 178 -8.23 26.85 -14.97
C TYR A 178 -7.95 27.97 -13.97
N PRO A 179 -8.36 27.80 -12.71
CA PRO A 179 -8.32 28.88 -11.73
C PRO A 179 -6.89 29.15 -11.25
N PHE A 180 -6.63 30.42 -10.93
CA PHE A 180 -5.44 30.85 -10.21
C PHE A 180 -5.84 31.88 -9.16
N SER A 181 -5.22 31.85 -7.99
CA SER A 181 -5.50 32.85 -6.95
C SER A 181 -5.10 34.24 -7.43
N SER A 182 -5.85 35.26 -7.05
CA SER A 182 -5.55 36.62 -7.51
C SER A 182 -4.24 37.17 -6.93
N GLY A 183 -3.82 36.64 -5.78
CA GLY A 183 -2.81 37.26 -4.94
C GLY A 183 -3.20 38.70 -4.59
N TYR A 184 -2.21 39.59 -4.61
CA TYR A 184 -2.39 41.03 -4.50
C TYR A 184 -1.48 41.73 -5.52
N ARG A 185 -2.05 42.24 -6.62
CA ARG A 185 -1.29 42.98 -7.64
C ARG A 185 -1.08 44.43 -7.24
N ASP A 186 -2.13 45.09 -6.77
CA ASP A 186 -2.16 46.51 -6.41
C ASP A 186 -3.41 46.83 -5.56
N GLU A 187 -3.60 48.11 -5.19
CA GLU A 187 -4.73 48.56 -4.35
C GLU A 187 -6.13 48.28 -4.94
N THR A 188 -6.26 48.01 -6.24
CA THR A 188 -7.56 47.61 -6.83
C THR A 188 -7.96 46.19 -6.45
N ASP A 189 -7.00 45.38 -6.00
CA ASP A 189 -7.20 44.03 -5.46
C ASP A 189 -7.46 44.02 -3.96
N ALA A 190 -7.52 45.19 -3.30
CA ALA A 190 -7.71 45.24 -1.87
C ALA A 190 -8.93 44.45 -1.41
N SER A 191 -8.73 43.65 -0.37
CA SER A 191 -9.76 42.82 0.29
C SER A 191 -11.00 43.61 0.70
N SER A 192 -10.87 44.93 0.91
CA SER A 192 -11.96 45.87 1.20
C SER A 192 -12.86 46.21 0.00
N LYS A 193 -12.41 45.94 -1.22
CA LYS A 193 -13.09 46.37 -2.44
C LYS A 193 -13.88 45.25 -3.10
N ARG A 194 -13.25 44.08 -3.28
CA ARG A 194 -13.74 42.98 -4.11
C ARG A 194 -13.20 41.64 -3.61
N ARG A 195 -13.87 40.55 -3.96
CA ARG A 195 -13.36 39.17 -3.80
C ARG A 195 -13.05 38.62 -5.18
N ILE A 196 -11.79 38.40 -5.51
CA ILE A 196 -11.39 38.09 -6.89
C ILE A 196 -10.57 36.81 -7.01
N TYR A 197 -10.64 36.21 -8.19
CA TYR A 197 -9.65 35.23 -8.67
C TYR A 197 -9.34 35.50 -10.15
N ARG A 198 -8.24 34.93 -10.66
CA ARG A 198 -7.75 35.18 -12.03
C ARG A 198 -7.57 33.89 -12.80
N PRO A 199 -8.59 33.38 -13.52
CA PRO A 199 -8.43 32.18 -14.31
C PRO A 199 -7.50 32.42 -15.50
N TYR A 200 -6.74 31.39 -15.85
CA TYR A 200 -6.07 31.30 -17.14
C TYR A 200 -6.93 30.53 -18.13
N ALA A 201 -6.63 30.69 -19.41
CA ALA A 201 -7.29 30.01 -20.49
C ALA A 201 -6.28 29.23 -21.34
N ALA A 202 -6.70 28.08 -21.84
CA ALA A 202 -5.94 27.27 -22.78
C ALA A 202 -6.85 26.65 -23.83
N VAL A 203 -6.31 26.36 -25.00
CA VAL A 203 -7.03 25.58 -26.04
C VAL A 203 -6.83 24.10 -25.76
N ARG A 204 -7.87 23.29 -25.91
CA ARG A 204 -7.80 21.83 -25.80
C ARG A 204 -8.21 21.23 -27.13
N LYS A 205 -7.27 20.59 -27.85
CA LYS A 205 -7.54 20.06 -29.20
C LYS A 205 -8.51 18.87 -29.20
N HIS A 206 -8.46 18.05 -28.15
CA HIS A 206 -9.36 16.91 -27.93
C HIS A 206 -9.43 16.56 -26.43
N PRO A 207 -10.41 15.75 -25.97
CA PRO A 207 -10.57 15.45 -24.55
C PRO A 207 -9.31 14.89 -23.86
N GLU A 208 -8.48 14.09 -24.50
CA GLU A 208 -7.26 13.58 -23.82
C GLU A 208 -6.03 14.51 -23.93
N ASP A 209 -6.19 15.70 -24.53
CA ASP A 209 -5.08 16.64 -24.74
C ASP A 209 -4.74 17.38 -23.44
N ASN A 210 -3.45 17.45 -23.11
CA ASN A 210 -2.93 18.26 -22.02
C ASN A 210 -3.06 19.74 -22.40
N TYR A 211 -4.13 20.37 -21.93
CA TYR A 211 -4.45 21.76 -22.25
C TYR A 211 -3.33 22.74 -21.84
N TYR A 212 -2.47 22.42 -20.86
CA TYR A 212 -1.32 23.28 -20.52
C TYR A 212 -0.36 23.50 -21.71
N ALA A 213 -0.37 22.60 -22.70
CA ALA A 213 0.46 22.69 -23.90
C ALA A 213 0.05 23.86 -24.82
N HIS A 214 -1.17 24.38 -24.67
CA HIS A 214 -1.77 25.36 -25.57
C HIS A 214 -2.28 26.59 -24.81
N HIS A 215 -1.43 27.11 -23.93
CA HIS A 215 -1.72 28.29 -23.11
C HIS A 215 -2.07 29.52 -23.98
N ILE A 216 -3.11 30.26 -23.57
CA ILE A 216 -3.51 31.53 -24.19
C ILE A 216 -2.91 32.68 -23.37
N ASP A 217 -1.80 33.23 -23.85
CA ASP A 217 -1.06 34.29 -23.16
C ASP A 217 -1.44 35.71 -23.63
N GLY A 218 -0.95 36.72 -22.91
CA GLY A 218 -1.21 38.13 -23.14
C GLY A 218 -2.61 38.59 -22.71
N LEU A 219 -3.32 37.76 -21.94
CA LEU A 219 -4.63 38.05 -21.36
C LEU A 219 -4.57 38.01 -19.83
N VAL A 220 -5.24 38.94 -19.17
CA VAL A 220 -5.58 38.85 -17.74
C VAL A 220 -7.10 38.82 -17.65
N ILE A 221 -7.64 37.74 -17.09
CA ILE A 221 -9.06 37.58 -16.81
C ILE A 221 -9.21 37.71 -15.29
N THR A 222 -10.02 38.66 -14.83
CA THR A 222 -10.33 38.82 -13.41
C THR A 222 -11.82 38.61 -13.20
N VAL A 223 -12.19 37.73 -12.27
CA VAL A 223 -13.59 37.48 -11.90
C VAL A 223 -13.81 37.99 -10.49
N ASP A 224 -14.78 38.88 -10.31
CA ASP A 224 -15.27 39.29 -8.99
C ASP A 224 -16.39 38.34 -8.55
N LEU A 225 -16.13 37.58 -7.49
CA LEU A 225 -17.01 36.57 -6.92
C LEU A 225 -18.14 37.16 -6.07
N ASP A 226 -18.04 38.44 -5.68
CA ASP A 226 -19.12 39.12 -4.96
C ASP A 226 -20.14 39.73 -5.94
N SER A 227 -19.66 40.36 -7.03
CA SER A 227 -20.54 40.96 -8.05
C SER A 227 -20.89 40.01 -9.21
N PHE A 228 -20.16 38.91 -9.38
CA PHE A 228 -20.22 38.04 -10.56
C PHE A 228 -19.97 38.83 -11.86
N GLU A 229 -18.95 39.68 -11.86
CA GLU A 229 -18.49 40.43 -13.04
C GLU A 229 -17.12 39.94 -13.52
N VAL A 230 -16.88 40.04 -14.83
CA VAL A 230 -15.63 39.63 -15.49
C VAL A 230 -14.97 40.83 -16.13
N GLU A 231 -13.71 41.07 -15.78
CA GLU A 231 -12.84 42.07 -16.38
C GLU A 231 -11.79 41.38 -17.25
N VAL A 232 -11.58 41.89 -18.47
CA VAL A 232 -10.61 41.33 -19.44
C VAL A 232 -9.60 42.41 -19.82
N GLU A 233 -8.33 42.18 -19.49
CA GLU A 233 -7.21 43.00 -19.97
C GLU A 233 -6.47 42.25 -21.10
N ASP A 234 -6.57 42.77 -22.34
CA ASP A 234 -5.94 42.19 -23.54
C ASP A 234 -4.67 42.95 -23.90
N HIS A 235 -3.52 42.47 -23.41
CA HIS A 235 -2.22 43.16 -23.48
C HIS A 235 -1.43 42.83 -24.76
N ALA A 236 -1.52 41.59 -25.25
CA ALA A 236 -0.78 41.16 -26.43
C ALA A 236 -1.40 39.91 -27.09
N ILE A 237 -1.32 39.82 -28.42
CA ILE A 237 -1.67 38.60 -29.16
C ILE A 237 -0.39 37.76 -29.29
N ILE A 238 -0.27 36.73 -28.44
CA ILE A 238 0.82 35.75 -28.51
C ILE A 238 0.31 34.50 -29.26
N PRO A 239 1.08 33.95 -30.22
CA PRO A 239 0.70 32.71 -30.90
C PRO A 239 0.50 31.55 -29.92
N ILE A 240 -0.52 30.73 -30.16
CA ILE A 240 -0.76 29.53 -29.35
C ILE A 240 0.37 28.51 -29.63
N PRO A 241 0.99 27.93 -28.60
CA PRO A 241 2.05 26.95 -28.80
C PRO A 241 1.52 25.75 -29.61
N PRO A 242 2.21 25.33 -30.69
CA PRO A 242 1.65 24.40 -31.67
C PRO A 242 1.65 22.95 -31.22
N LYS A 243 2.62 22.53 -30.39
CA LYS A 243 2.89 21.13 -30.03
C LYS A 243 2.09 20.68 -28.81
N SER A 244 1.60 19.46 -28.83
CA SER A 244 0.95 18.83 -27.67
C SER A 244 2.00 18.36 -26.65
N GLY A 245 1.57 18.17 -25.40
CA GLY A 245 2.40 17.70 -24.29
C GLY A 245 1.69 16.63 -23.47
N ASN A 246 1.20 15.59 -24.14
CA ASN A 246 0.49 14.47 -23.53
C ASN A 246 1.48 13.52 -22.86
N TYR A 247 1.14 13.05 -21.66
CA TYR A 247 1.95 12.16 -20.83
C TYR A 247 1.31 10.78 -20.61
N ASP A 248 0.15 10.52 -21.22
CA ASP A 248 -0.46 9.20 -21.23
C ASP A 248 0.25 8.26 -22.24
N PRO A 249 0.14 6.93 -22.07
CA PRO A 249 0.84 5.95 -22.92
C PRO A 249 0.57 6.05 -24.43
N GLU A 250 -0.60 6.55 -24.85
CA GLU A 250 -0.91 6.72 -26.26
C GLU A 250 -0.47 8.09 -26.78
N GLY A 251 -0.69 9.16 -25.99
CA GLY A 251 -0.30 10.52 -26.34
C GLY A 251 1.19 10.69 -26.62
N ILE A 252 2.06 10.02 -25.84
CA ILE A 252 3.52 10.12 -26.02
C ILE A 252 4.02 9.56 -27.36
N LYS A 253 3.23 8.71 -28.03
CA LYS A 253 3.57 8.10 -29.33
C LYS A 253 3.18 9.00 -30.51
N SER A 254 2.58 10.17 -30.28
CA SER A 254 2.21 11.07 -31.36
C SER A 254 3.42 11.89 -31.83
N PRO A 255 3.71 11.97 -33.15
CA PRO A 255 4.75 12.86 -33.70
C PRO A 255 4.51 14.35 -33.44
N ASP A 256 3.28 14.75 -33.06
CA ASP A 256 2.95 16.12 -32.67
C ASP A 256 3.21 16.41 -31.18
N ASN A 257 3.59 15.38 -30.41
CA ASN A 257 3.85 15.48 -28.98
C ASN A 257 5.30 15.88 -28.68
N VAL A 258 5.51 16.68 -27.63
CA VAL A 258 6.83 16.98 -27.09
C VAL A 258 6.87 16.62 -25.60
N PRO A 259 7.71 15.65 -25.19
CA PRO A 259 8.59 14.81 -26.01
C PRO A 259 7.84 13.74 -26.81
N TYR A 260 8.48 13.25 -27.89
CA TYR A 260 7.97 12.18 -28.75
C TYR A 260 8.70 10.85 -28.48
N PHE A 261 7.94 9.82 -28.10
CA PHE A 261 8.42 8.47 -27.81
C PHE A 261 7.75 7.45 -28.75
N PRO A 262 8.30 7.21 -29.96
CA PRO A 262 7.68 6.35 -30.98
C PRO A 262 7.45 4.90 -30.51
N ASP A 263 8.33 4.36 -29.68
CA ASP A 263 8.25 2.98 -29.18
C ASP A 263 7.30 2.84 -27.97
N GLY A 264 6.73 3.95 -27.48
CA GLY A 264 5.87 3.99 -26.31
C GLY A 264 6.59 3.72 -24.98
N ILE A 265 5.89 3.07 -24.05
CA ILE A 265 6.40 2.78 -22.71
C ILE A 265 7.53 1.73 -22.72
N ARG A 266 8.42 1.82 -21.73
CA ARG A 266 9.53 0.87 -21.54
C ARG A 266 9.00 -0.53 -21.19
N LYS A 267 9.70 -1.57 -21.64
CA LYS A 267 9.31 -2.99 -21.47
C LYS A 267 10.28 -3.80 -20.59
N ASP A 268 11.29 -3.15 -20.02
CA ASP A 268 12.41 -3.79 -19.31
C ASP A 268 12.32 -3.69 -17.77
N LEU A 269 11.29 -3.02 -17.24
CA LEU A 269 11.04 -2.95 -15.80
C LEU A 269 10.54 -4.29 -15.27
N LYS A 270 11.32 -4.90 -14.38
CA LYS A 270 10.93 -6.12 -13.66
C LYS A 270 10.13 -5.76 -12.39
N PRO A 271 9.19 -6.60 -11.94
CA PRO A 271 8.45 -6.37 -10.71
C PRO A 271 9.37 -6.19 -9.50
N PHE A 272 9.07 -5.19 -8.66
CA PHE A 272 9.74 -4.94 -7.39
C PHE A 272 8.73 -5.03 -6.26
N ILE A 273 8.79 -6.13 -5.49
CA ILE A 273 7.76 -6.50 -4.53
C ILE A 273 8.30 -6.30 -3.11
N ILE A 274 7.57 -5.54 -2.29
CA ILE A 274 7.86 -5.30 -0.88
C ILE A 274 6.73 -5.93 -0.05
N THR A 275 7.07 -6.87 0.85
CA THR A 275 6.09 -7.56 1.71
C THR A 275 6.58 -7.63 3.14
N GLN A 276 5.65 -7.55 4.10
CA GLN A 276 5.90 -7.82 5.53
C GLN A 276 5.06 -9.02 5.98
N PRO A 277 5.62 -10.25 5.98
CA PRO A 277 4.84 -11.47 6.22
C PRO A 277 4.23 -11.57 7.63
N GLU A 278 4.79 -10.84 8.59
CA GLU A 278 4.31 -10.76 9.97
C GLU A 278 3.52 -9.47 10.24
N GLY A 279 3.18 -8.72 9.18
CA GLY A 279 2.58 -7.39 9.27
C GLY A 279 3.59 -6.28 9.61
N PRO A 280 3.11 -5.03 9.75
CA PRO A 280 3.94 -3.89 10.09
C PRO A 280 4.36 -3.90 11.56
N SER A 281 5.52 -3.31 11.86
CA SER A 281 6.05 -3.18 13.23
C SER A 281 5.43 -1.99 14.00
N PHE A 282 4.52 -1.24 13.38
CA PHE A 282 3.79 -0.14 14.01
C PHE A 282 2.37 -0.57 14.38
N GLN A 283 1.82 0.09 15.40
CA GLN A 283 0.43 -0.06 15.82
C GLN A 283 -0.28 1.29 15.72
N ILE A 284 -1.56 1.24 15.38
CA ILE A 284 -2.44 2.41 15.29
C ILE A 284 -3.59 2.21 16.29
N ASP A 285 -3.76 3.16 17.20
CA ASP A 285 -4.88 3.25 18.15
C ASP A 285 -5.56 4.61 17.98
N GLY A 286 -6.72 4.62 17.30
CA GLY A 286 -7.33 5.84 16.78
C GLY A 286 -6.37 6.58 15.86
N TYR A 287 -5.97 7.80 16.25
CA TYR A 287 -4.99 8.62 15.54
C TYR A 287 -3.58 8.57 16.13
N GLN A 288 -3.34 7.72 17.14
CA GLN A 288 -2.03 7.54 17.74
C GLN A 288 -1.28 6.36 17.12
N ILE A 289 -0.05 6.60 16.71
CA ILE A 289 0.87 5.61 16.15
C ILE A 289 1.96 5.32 17.17
N SER A 290 2.24 4.03 17.39
CA SER A 290 3.37 3.56 18.18
C SER A 290 4.30 2.71 17.31
N TRP A 291 5.59 3.04 17.26
CA TRP A 291 6.56 2.34 16.41
C TRP A 291 7.98 2.54 16.93
N GLN A 292 8.75 1.46 17.16
CA GLN A 292 10.18 1.53 17.50
C GLN A 292 10.52 2.65 18.53
N LYS A 293 9.82 2.64 19.67
CA LYS A 293 9.88 3.64 20.78
C LYS A 293 9.23 4.99 20.50
N TRP A 294 8.87 5.32 19.27
CA TRP A 294 8.07 6.51 18.96
C TRP A 294 6.63 6.35 19.40
N ARG A 295 6.04 7.48 19.83
CA ARG A 295 4.61 7.68 19.96
C ARG A 295 4.26 9.03 19.32
N ILE A 296 3.31 9.00 18.39
CA ILE A 296 2.97 10.14 17.52
C ILE A 296 1.45 10.18 17.40
N ARG A 297 0.81 11.35 17.46
CA ARG A 297 -0.61 11.51 17.12
C ARG A 297 -0.74 12.27 15.81
N VAL A 298 -1.45 11.71 14.85
CA VAL A 298 -1.67 12.31 13.53
C VAL A 298 -2.92 13.17 13.56
N GLY A 299 -2.83 14.40 13.05
CA GLY A 299 -3.96 15.28 12.83
C GLY A 299 -4.21 15.55 11.35
N PHE A 300 -5.38 16.11 11.04
CA PHE A 300 -5.78 16.49 9.70
C PHE A 300 -6.82 17.62 9.76
N ASN A 301 -6.69 18.64 8.91
CA ASN A 301 -7.72 19.67 8.75
C ASN A 301 -7.76 20.24 7.33
N VAL A 302 -8.85 20.93 6.99
CA VAL A 302 -9.13 21.45 5.64
C VAL A 302 -8.07 22.44 5.12
N ARG A 303 -7.37 23.16 6.02
CA ARG A 303 -6.38 24.19 5.66
C ARG A 303 -4.97 23.62 5.57
N GLU A 304 -4.41 23.12 6.67
CA GLU A 304 -3.02 22.65 6.79
C GLU A 304 -2.83 21.21 6.25
N GLY A 305 -3.91 20.46 6.02
CA GLY A 305 -3.82 19.05 5.70
C GLY A 305 -3.22 18.25 6.86
N LEU A 306 -2.20 17.45 6.58
CA LEU A 306 -1.53 16.56 7.53
C LEU A 306 -0.77 17.33 8.63
N THR A 307 -1.08 17.03 9.91
CA THR A 307 -0.37 17.60 11.07
C THR A 307 0.16 16.51 12.01
N MET A 308 1.21 16.83 12.76
CA MET A 308 1.83 15.94 13.75
C MET A 308 1.67 16.52 15.15
N ASN A 309 1.18 15.71 16.09
CA ASN A 309 0.87 16.13 17.45
C ASN A 309 1.49 15.16 18.47
N MET A 310 1.87 15.69 19.64
CA MET A 310 2.43 14.94 20.77
C MET A 310 3.49 13.92 20.34
N VAL A 311 4.56 14.39 19.71
CA VAL A 311 5.64 13.52 19.26
C VAL A 311 6.59 13.25 20.41
N GLU A 312 6.71 11.98 20.77
CA GLU A 312 7.44 11.50 21.93
C GLU A 312 8.30 10.27 21.60
N TYR A 313 9.35 10.07 22.39
CA TYR A 313 10.23 8.92 22.28
C TYR A 313 10.39 8.22 23.63
N PHE A 314 10.26 6.89 23.67
CA PHE A 314 10.43 6.09 24.87
C PHE A 314 11.91 5.90 25.20
N ASP A 315 12.37 6.53 26.28
CA ASP A 315 13.74 6.44 26.81
C ASP A 315 13.72 6.69 28.32
N GLN A 316 14.67 6.09 29.06
CA GLN A 316 14.72 6.20 30.53
C GLN A 316 13.40 5.79 31.23
N ASN A 317 12.77 4.72 30.73
CA ASN A 317 11.50 4.16 31.24
C ASN A 317 10.32 5.15 31.23
N ARG A 318 10.35 6.15 30.35
CA ARG A 318 9.23 7.08 30.15
C ARG A 318 9.16 7.54 28.69
N TYR A 319 7.99 8.01 28.27
CA TYR A 319 7.90 8.80 27.06
C TYR A 319 8.45 10.20 27.32
N ARG A 320 9.42 10.60 26.50
CA ARG A 320 10.06 11.91 26.57
C ARG A 320 9.55 12.73 25.39
N PRO A 321 8.89 13.87 25.62
CA PRO A 321 8.34 14.66 24.52
C PRO A 321 9.44 15.38 23.74
N ILE A 322 9.17 15.64 22.47
CA ILE A 322 10.08 16.35 21.55
C ILE A 322 9.40 17.64 21.06
N PHE A 323 8.22 17.53 20.47
CA PHE A 323 7.37 18.68 20.14
C PHE A 323 5.89 18.38 20.34
N TYR A 324 5.12 19.41 20.68
CA TYR A 324 3.69 19.34 20.91
C TYR A 324 2.90 19.30 19.59
N ARG A 325 3.26 20.15 18.62
CA ARG A 325 2.58 20.25 17.33
C ARG A 325 3.55 20.66 16.21
N ALA A 326 3.42 20.07 15.03
CA ALA A 326 4.09 20.52 13.82
C ALA A 326 3.17 20.44 12.60
N ALA A 327 3.15 21.51 11.80
CA ALA A 327 2.34 21.60 10.58
C ALA A 327 2.93 22.62 9.59
N ILE A 328 2.65 22.43 8.30
CA ILE A 328 2.92 23.44 7.28
C ILE A 328 1.95 24.60 7.53
N SER A 329 2.49 25.73 7.99
CA SER A 329 1.71 26.90 8.36
C SER A 329 1.40 27.80 7.15
N GLU A 330 2.24 27.73 6.12
CA GLU A 330 2.02 28.37 4.83
C GLU A 330 2.93 27.80 3.73
N MET A 331 2.50 27.93 2.48
CA MET A 331 3.31 27.77 1.27
C MET A 331 3.22 29.03 0.44
N TRP A 332 4.31 29.46 -0.21
CA TRP A 332 4.32 30.64 -1.08
C TRP A 332 5.09 30.37 -2.36
N VAL A 333 4.44 30.57 -3.51
CA VAL A 333 4.98 30.27 -4.83
C VAL A 333 5.09 31.52 -5.71
N PRO A 334 6.08 32.40 -5.49
CA PRO A 334 6.26 33.61 -6.30
C PRO A 334 6.89 33.31 -7.66
N TYR A 335 6.28 33.84 -8.73
CA TYR A 335 6.79 33.75 -10.09
C TYR A 335 7.58 35.01 -10.47
N GLY A 336 8.67 34.81 -11.22
CA GLY A 336 9.64 35.84 -11.58
C GLY A 336 9.41 36.52 -12.92
N ASP A 337 8.23 36.39 -13.52
CA ASP A 337 7.91 36.98 -14.83
C ASP A 337 7.21 38.33 -14.68
N GLY A 338 7.82 39.36 -15.28
CA GLY A 338 7.35 40.75 -15.20
C GLY A 338 6.23 41.12 -16.17
N SER A 339 5.82 40.22 -17.07
CA SER A 339 4.73 40.48 -18.01
C SER A 339 3.39 40.69 -17.29
N PRO A 340 2.47 41.51 -17.83
CA PRO A 340 1.16 41.75 -17.22
C PRO A 340 0.34 40.48 -16.95
N ALA A 341 0.50 39.45 -17.79
CA ALA A 341 -0.20 38.17 -17.66
C ALA A 341 0.30 37.32 -16.47
N HIS A 342 1.48 37.62 -15.91
CA HIS A 342 2.13 36.76 -14.93
C HIS A 342 2.63 37.48 -13.68
N ASN A 343 2.78 38.81 -13.68
CA ASN A 343 3.40 39.56 -12.58
C ASN A 343 2.59 39.59 -11.25
N PHE A 344 1.37 39.05 -11.26
CA PHE A 344 0.56 38.83 -10.07
C PHE A 344 0.62 37.38 -9.56
N LYS A 345 1.25 36.44 -10.27
CA LYS A 345 1.34 35.03 -9.88
C LYS A 345 2.21 34.87 -8.62
N ASN A 346 1.59 34.75 -7.46
CA ASN A 346 2.26 34.45 -6.20
C ASN A 346 1.29 33.80 -5.20
N ALA A 347 1.00 32.52 -5.43
CA ALA A 347 -0.01 31.78 -4.69
C ALA A 347 0.45 31.48 -3.25
N PHE A 348 -0.48 31.53 -2.31
CA PHE A 348 -0.32 31.11 -0.93
C PHE A 348 -1.14 29.84 -0.68
N ASP A 349 -0.66 28.67 -1.11
CA ASP A 349 -1.51 27.49 -1.30
C ASP A 349 -2.27 27.04 -0.05
N VAL A 350 -1.68 27.21 1.14
CA VAL A 350 -2.32 26.82 2.40
C VAL A 350 -3.42 27.82 2.77
N GLY A 351 -3.16 29.12 2.69
CA GLY A 351 -4.12 30.14 3.13
C GLY A 351 -5.09 30.67 2.07
N GLU A 352 -4.76 30.58 0.78
CA GLU A 352 -5.61 31.02 -0.33
C GLU A 352 -6.52 29.93 -0.87
N VAL A 353 -6.19 28.65 -0.66
CA VAL A 353 -6.98 27.52 -1.19
C VAL A 353 -7.24 26.47 -0.11
N GLY A 354 -6.24 26.13 0.69
CA GLY A 354 -6.32 25.07 1.69
C GLY A 354 -5.82 23.75 1.12
N ILE A 355 -4.66 23.29 1.58
CA ILE A 355 -4.05 22.06 1.07
C ILE A 355 -4.74 20.78 1.58
N GLY A 356 -5.52 20.87 2.66
CA GLY A 356 -6.27 19.74 3.20
C GLY A 356 -7.41 19.28 2.30
N ILE A 357 -8.23 20.21 1.78
CA ILE A 357 -9.30 19.87 0.82
C ILE A 357 -8.76 19.36 -0.52
N LEU A 358 -7.51 19.70 -0.84
CA LEU A 358 -6.79 19.31 -2.06
C LEU A 358 -6.04 17.98 -1.93
N THR A 359 -6.12 17.32 -0.79
CA THR A 359 -5.45 16.04 -0.56
C THR A 359 -6.08 14.94 -1.41
N ASN A 360 -5.25 14.18 -2.12
CA ASN A 360 -5.66 13.10 -3.00
C ASN A 360 -6.08 11.85 -2.22
N SER A 361 -6.90 11.01 -2.86
CA SER A 361 -7.14 9.64 -2.39
C SER A 361 -6.07 8.69 -2.90
N LEU A 362 -5.18 8.25 -2.00
CA LEU A 362 -4.00 7.46 -2.36
C LEU A 362 -4.35 5.99 -2.70
N VAL A 363 -3.71 5.47 -3.75
CA VAL A 363 -3.93 4.13 -4.31
C VAL A 363 -2.80 3.18 -3.89
N LEU A 364 -3.20 2.02 -3.34
CA LEU A 364 -2.26 0.96 -2.94
C LEU A 364 -1.50 0.41 -4.15
N GLY A 365 -0.18 0.29 -4.02
CA GLY A 365 0.71 -0.20 -5.07
C GLY A 365 1.12 0.84 -6.12
N CYS A 366 0.49 2.02 -6.12
CA CYS A 366 0.84 3.15 -6.98
C CYS A 366 1.49 4.29 -6.17
N ASP A 367 0.70 4.98 -5.35
CA ASP A 367 1.18 6.10 -4.53
C ASP A 367 1.95 5.63 -3.30
N CYS A 368 1.53 4.49 -2.73
CA CYS A 368 2.17 3.84 -1.59
C CYS A 368 2.40 2.35 -1.86
N LEU A 369 3.67 1.92 -1.76
CA LEU A 369 4.09 0.54 -2.04
C LEU A 369 4.52 -0.18 -0.76
N GLY A 370 4.08 -1.42 -0.58
CA GLY A 370 4.43 -2.28 0.56
C GLY A 370 3.23 -2.60 1.44
N GLU A 371 3.48 -2.78 2.74
CA GLU A 371 2.44 -3.05 3.74
C GLU A 371 1.89 -1.73 4.30
N ILE A 372 0.78 -1.26 3.73
CA ILE A 372 0.26 0.09 4.00
C ILE A 372 -0.92 0.04 4.98
N ARG A 373 -1.00 1.04 5.86
CA ARG A 373 -2.22 1.43 6.59
C ARG A 373 -2.61 2.85 6.18
N TYR A 374 -3.90 3.08 6.00
CA TYR A 374 -4.42 4.39 5.62
C TYR A 374 -5.25 4.99 6.74
N LEU A 375 -5.24 6.32 6.83
CA LEU A 375 -6.26 7.10 7.52
C LEU A 375 -7.00 7.97 6.51
N ASP A 376 -8.31 8.05 6.67
CA ASP A 376 -9.15 8.93 5.87
C ASP A 376 -9.08 10.38 6.39
N GLY A 377 -9.24 11.34 5.49
CA GLY A 377 -9.40 12.76 5.83
C GLY A 377 -10.87 13.16 5.74
N ILE A 378 -11.34 13.99 6.67
CA ILE A 378 -12.68 14.57 6.61
C ILE A 378 -12.56 16.09 6.53
N VAL A 379 -13.23 16.70 5.56
CA VAL A 379 -13.25 18.15 5.31
C VAL A 379 -14.70 18.62 5.08
N ASN A 380 -14.92 19.91 4.76
CA ASN A 380 -16.26 20.45 4.46
C ASN A 380 -16.33 21.07 3.05
N ASN A 381 -17.53 21.09 2.47
CA ASN A 381 -17.85 21.95 1.33
C ASN A 381 -18.44 23.30 1.78
N ASN A 382 -18.83 24.15 0.82
CA ASN A 382 -19.38 25.48 1.09
C ASN A 382 -20.74 25.51 1.78
N GLN A 383 -21.48 24.41 1.73
CA GLN A 383 -22.73 24.24 2.47
C GLN A 383 -22.50 23.68 3.88
N GLY A 384 -21.23 23.44 4.27
CA GLY A 384 -20.84 22.88 5.56
C GLY A 384 -21.09 21.38 5.69
N GLN A 385 -21.26 20.67 4.58
CA GLN A 385 -21.42 19.21 4.59
C GLN A 385 -20.06 18.52 4.70
N ALA A 386 -19.98 17.48 5.53
CA ALA A 386 -18.77 16.67 5.65
C ALA A 386 -18.48 15.87 4.37
N LEU A 387 -17.23 15.96 3.92
CA LEU A 387 -16.68 15.31 2.74
C LEU A 387 -15.60 14.30 3.14
N LEU A 388 -15.68 13.08 2.60
CA LEU A 388 -14.68 12.02 2.82
C LEU A 388 -13.60 12.04 1.76
N LEU A 389 -12.36 12.26 2.19
CA LEU A 389 -11.15 12.01 1.42
C LEU A 389 -10.60 10.64 1.81
N LYS A 390 -11.01 9.61 1.07
CA LYS A 390 -10.60 8.23 1.33
C LYS A 390 -9.09 8.09 1.18
N ASN A 391 -8.42 7.35 2.05
CA ASN A 391 -6.98 7.09 1.98
C ASN A 391 -6.12 8.37 1.90
N ALA A 392 -6.54 9.45 2.57
CA ALA A 392 -5.83 10.75 2.51
C ALA A 392 -4.41 10.69 3.09
N ILE A 393 -4.20 9.82 4.09
CA ILE A 393 -2.91 9.67 4.78
C ILE A 393 -2.44 8.23 4.64
N CYS A 394 -1.21 8.07 4.19
CA CYS A 394 -0.53 6.79 4.04
C CYS A 394 0.49 6.59 5.16
N ILE A 395 0.47 5.42 5.79
CA ILE A 395 1.36 5.04 6.89
C ILE A 395 1.99 3.68 6.56
N HIS A 396 3.32 3.64 6.53
CA HIS A 396 4.08 2.40 6.36
C HIS A 396 5.47 2.51 6.98
N GLU A 397 6.20 1.41 7.07
CA GLU A 397 7.63 1.44 7.38
C GLU A 397 8.44 0.92 6.20
N GLU A 398 9.63 1.49 5.99
CA GLU A 398 10.52 1.08 4.91
C GLU A 398 11.96 0.90 5.39
N ASP A 399 12.69 0.00 4.70
CA ASP A 399 14.12 -0.18 4.90
C ASP A 399 14.88 0.96 4.21
N VAL A 400 15.84 1.55 4.94
CA VAL A 400 16.67 2.67 4.45
C VAL A 400 18.16 2.38 4.61
N GLY A 401 18.54 1.12 4.38
CA GLY A 401 19.93 0.70 4.35
C GLY A 401 20.56 0.52 5.74
N LEU A 402 21.76 1.06 5.94
CA LEU A 402 22.53 0.87 7.18
C LEU A 402 22.14 1.89 8.24
N LEU A 403 21.93 1.41 9.47
CA LEU A 403 21.77 2.24 10.65
C LEU A 403 23.13 2.58 11.26
N TRP A 404 23.94 1.56 11.54
CA TRP A 404 25.34 1.70 11.92
C TRP A 404 26.12 0.42 11.61
N LYS A 405 27.43 0.56 11.38
CA LYS A 405 28.34 -0.56 11.12
C LYS A 405 29.73 -0.24 11.66
N HIS A 406 30.41 -1.23 12.20
CA HIS A 406 31.82 -1.14 12.58
C HIS A 406 32.53 -2.46 12.30
N THR A 407 33.77 -2.36 11.81
CA THR A 407 34.69 -3.48 11.67
C THR A 407 35.87 -3.19 12.59
N GLU A 408 35.98 -3.96 13.65
CA GLU A 408 37.13 -3.94 14.53
C GLU A 408 38.28 -4.68 13.84
N PHE A 409 39.38 -3.98 13.60
CA PHE A 409 40.47 -4.47 12.75
C PHE A 409 41.29 -5.55 13.45
N VAL A 410 41.57 -5.37 14.75
CA VAL A 410 42.47 -6.26 15.49
C VAL A 410 41.85 -7.64 15.65
N GLU A 411 40.61 -7.71 16.12
CA GLU A 411 39.88 -8.98 16.31
C GLU A 411 39.06 -9.39 15.08
N GLN A 412 39.09 -8.62 13.99
CA GLN A 412 38.30 -8.85 12.75
C GLN A 412 36.79 -9.03 13.00
N ARG A 413 36.25 -8.42 14.06
CA ARG A 413 34.83 -8.52 14.41
C ARG A 413 34.02 -7.47 13.66
N VAL A 414 32.93 -7.90 13.02
CA VAL A 414 32.01 -7.01 12.31
C VAL A 414 30.69 -6.90 13.07
N GLN A 415 30.23 -5.67 13.28
CA GLN A 415 28.89 -5.38 13.77
C GLN A 415 28.14 -4.54 12.73
N CYS A 416 26.88 -4.90 12.48
CA CYS A 416 26.02 -4.24 11.50
C CYS A 416 24.59 -4.17 12.02
N ARG A 417 23.91 -3.05 11.80
CA ARG A 417 22.47 -2.87 11.98
C ARG A 417 21.86 -2.23 10.75
N ARG A 418 20.68 -2.69 10.35
CA ARG A 418 19.89 -2.08 9.29
C ARG A 418 18.96 -1.03 9.87
N SER A 419 18.71 0.01 9.09
CA SER A 419 17.83 1.12 9.45
C SER A 419 16.46 0.90 8.83
N ARG A 420 15.43 1.20 9.62
CA ARG A 420 14.07 1.42 9.13
C ARG A 420 13.62 2.82 9.49
N ARG A 421 12.65 3.33 8.73
CA ARG A 421 11.89 4.54 9.09
C ARG A 421 10.40 4.29 8.97
N LEU A 422 9.64 4.87 9.88
CA LEU A 422 8.20 5.05 9.73
C LEU A 422 7.94 6.23 8.80
N VAL A 423 7.06 6.06 7.83
CA VAL A 423 6.62 7.07 6.88
C VAL A 423 5.15 7.41 7.18
N ILE A 424 4.85 8.69 7.32
CA ILE A 424 3.48 9.21 7.36
C ILE A 424 3.38 10.31 6.31
N SER A 425 2.54 10.11 5.30
CA SER A 425 2.51 10.99 4.13
C SER A 425 1.11 11.28 3.59
N SER A 426 1.02 12.37 2.82
CA SER A 426 -0.14 12.79 2.04
C SER A 426 0.32 13.36 0.70
N MET A 427 -0.49 13.22 -0.35
CA MET A 427 -0.26 13.85 -1.66
C MET A 427 -1.35 14.89 -1.93
N ILE A 428 -0.99 16.06 -2.42
CA ILE A 428 -1.88 17.22 -2.61
C ILE A 428 -1.72 17.71 -4.04
N THR A 429 -2.83 18.05 -4.70
CA THR A 429 -2.81 18.68 -6.03
C THR A 429 -3.32 20.12 -5.93
N VAL A 430 -2.46 21.09 -6.25
CA VAL A 430 -2.83 22.52 -6.31
C VAL A 430 -2.74 22.98 -7.75
N GLY A 431 -3.87 22.97 -8.46
CA GLY A 431 -3.92 23.32 -9.87
C GLY A 431 -3.01 22.42 -10.70
N ASN A 432 -1.90 22.96 -11.19
CA ASN A 432 -0.93 22.25 -12.02
C ASN A 432 0.13 21.45 -11.23
N TYR A 433 0.35 21.76 -9.96
CA TYR A 433 1.41 21.16 -9.14
C TYR A 433 0.89 20.03 -8.25
N GLU A 434 1.72 19.01 -8.04
CA GLU A 434 1.55 18.05 -6.96
C GLU A 434 2.63 18.20 -5.88
N TYR A 435 2.19 18.15 -4.62
CA TYR A 435 3.03 18.19 -3.43
C TYR A 435 2.82 16.95 -2.56
N GLY A 436 3.87 16.16 -2.41
CA GLY A 436 3.93 15.07 -1.45
C GLY A 436 4.56 15.55 -0.15
N LEU A 437 3.82 15.48 0.97
CA LEU A 437 4.32 15.86 2.30
C LEU A 437 4.66 14.59 3.08
N TYR A 438 5.94 14.38 3.36
CA TYR A 438 6.42 13.16 4.01
C TYR A 438 7.08 13.46 5.35
N TRP A 439 6.52 12.88 6.41
CA TRP A 439 7.17 12.79 7.71
C TRP A 439 7.83 11.43 7.87
N TYR A 440 9.09 11.44 8.30
CA TYR A 440 9.86 10.25 8.56
C TYR A 440 10.38 10.22 10.00
N PHE A 441 10.24 9.08 10.66
CA PHE A 441 10.77 8.84 12.00
C PHE A 441 11.76 7.68 11.95
N TYR A 442 12.97 7.89 12.45
CA TYR A 442 14.07 6.93 12.35
C TYR A 442 14.36 6.26 13.70
N GLN A 443 14.96 5.06 13.65
CA GLN A 443 15.37 4.32 14.86
C GLN A 443 16.51 4.99 15.64
N ASP A 444 17.22 5.97 15.06
CA ASP A 444 18.26 6.75 15.74
C ASP A 444 17.72 7.99 16.47
N GLY A 445 16.40 8.18 16.48
CA GLY A 445 15.75 9.36 17.06
C GLY A 445 15.65 10.56 16.10
N THR A 446 16.14 10.45 14.85
CA THR A 446 15.96 11.50 13.83
C THR A 446 14.51 11.59 13.40
N ILE A 447 14.02 12.83 13.21
CA ILE A 447 12.77 13.14 12.51
C ILE A 447 13.16 13.87 11.22
N GLN A 448 12.52 13.55 10.10
CA GLN A 448 12.71 14.26 8.83
C GLN A 448 11.37 14.68 8.27
N PHE A 449 11.31 15.89 7.74
CA PHE A 449 10.25 16.32 6.83
C PHE A 449 10.83 16.44 5.41
N GLU A 450 10.11 15.95 4.42
CA GLU A 450 10.46 16.03 3.00
C GLU A 450 9.22 16.39 2.18
N GLY A 451 9.27 17.55 1.52
CA GLY A 451 8.35 17.94 0.47
C GLY A 451 8.85 17.40 -0.86
N LYS A 452 7.99 16.70 -1.61
CA LYS A 452 8.24 16.22 -2.98
C LYS A 452 7.36 16.99 -3.94
N LEU A 453 7.95 17.66 -4.92
CA LEU A 453 7.26 18.49 -5.90
C LEU A 453 7.24 17.72 -7.24
N SER A 454 6.07 17.60 -7.86
CA SER A 454 5.86 17.03 -9.21
C SER A 454 4.71 17.78 -9.89
N GLY A 455 4.14 17.22 -10.95
CA GLY A 455 3.07 17.85 -11.71
C GLY A 455 3.54 18.63 -12.92
N SER A 456 2.63 19.35 -13.56
CA SER A 456 2.95 20.18 -14.71
C SER A 456 3.46 21.53 -14.22
N ILE A 457 4.47 22.08 -14.89
CA ILE A 457 4.79 23.50 -14.70
C ILE A 457 3.59 24.38 -15.09
N ALA A 458 3.46 25.55 -14.46
CA ALA A 458 2.50 26.56 -14.91
C ALA A 458 3.05 27.21 -16.20
N PRO A 459 2.34 27.11 -17.33
CA PRO A 459 2.88 27.56 -18.61
C PRO A 459 2.77 29.08 -18.81
N GLY A 460 3.58 29.56 -19.74
CA GLY A 460 3.43 30.80 -20.51
C GLY A 460 3.70 30.52 -21.99
N ALA A 461 3.23 31.39 -22.88
CA ALA A 461 3.51 31.31 -24.32
C ALA A 461 4.40 32.46 -24.77
N TYR A 462 5.23 32.22 -25.79
CA TYR A 462 6.13 33.22 -26.33
C TYR A 462 6.15 33.21 -27.87
N GLU A 463 6.50 34.34 -28.48
CA GLU A 463 6.69 34.42 -29.93
C GLU A 463 8.02 33.75 -30.32
N ILE A 464 7.97 32.76 -31.22
CA ILE A 464 9.16 32.04 -31.68
C ILE A 464 10.19 33.03 -32.25
N GLY A 465 11.43 32.93 -31.76
CA GLY A 465 12.51 33.87 -32.07
C GLY A 465 12.64 35.05 -31.11
N LYS A 466 11.69 35.24 -30.18
CA LYS A 466 11.74 36.22 -29.08
C LYS A 466 11.63 35.48 -27.73
N PRO A 467 12.71 34.85 -27.25
CA PRO A 467 12.67 34.06 -26.03
C PRO A 467 12.29 34.92 -24.81
N PRO A 468 11.59 34.35 -23.81
CA PRO A 468 11.25 35.06 -22.58
C PRO A 468 12.52 35.46 -21.81
N VAL A 469 12.44 36.56 -21.05
CA VAL A 469 13.57 37.04 -20.22
C VAL A 469 13.70 36.23 -18.93
N SER A 470 12.58 35.79 -18.34
CA SER A 470 12.52 35.15 -17.03
C SER A 470 11.71 33.85 -17.08
N GLY A 471 12.29 32.82 -17.71
CA GLY A 471 11.67 31.51 -17.83
C GLY A 471 12.44 30.55 -18.72
N GLY A 472 12.19 29.25 -18.55
CA GLY A 472 12.79 28.19 -19.35
C GLY A 472 11.90 27.78 -20.50
N ILE A 473 12.44 27.76 -21.72
CA ILE A 473 11.74 27.23 -22.89
C ILE A 473 11.66 25.71 -22.75
N VAL A 474 10.45 25.15 -22.87
CA VAL A 474 10.22 23.70 -22.71
C VAL A 474 9.73 23.02 -23.98
N ALA A 475 9.06 23.78 -24.85
CA ALA A 475 8.65 23.37 -26.18
C ALA A 475 8.60 24.60 -27.10
N GLU A 476 8.45 24.38 -28.41
CA GLU A 476 8.32 25.48 -29.38
C GLU A 476 7.11 26.37 -29.01
N GLY A 477 7.37 27.66 -28.77
CA GLY A 477 6.32 28.63 -28.39
C GLY A 477 5.83 28.52 -26.94
N LEU A 478 6.30 27.54 -26.16
CA LEU A 478 5.91 27.30 -24.77
C LEU A 478 7.09 27.43 -23.81
N TYR A 479 6.89 28.12 -22.70
CA TYR A 479 7.89 28.23 -21.63
C TYR A 479 7.23 28.09 -20.26
N GLY A 480 8.05 27.82 -19.24
CA GLY A 480 7.64 27.98 -17.85
C GLY A 480 8.35 29.18 -17.22
N PRO A 481 7.62 30.16 -16.70
CA PRO A 481 8.21 31.23 -15.91
C PRO A 481 9.02 30.68 -14.73
N HIS A 482 10.21 31.23 -14.47
CA HIS A 482 10.99 30.85 -13.29
C HIS A 482 10.24 31.24 -12.01
N HIS A 483 10.33 30.42 -10.97
CA HIS A 483 9.59 30.64 -9.74
C HIS A 483 10.29 29.96 -8.55
N GLN A 484 9.84 30.27 -7.35
CA GLN A 484 10.33 29.65 -6.12
C GLN A 484 9.18 28.95 -5.41
N HIS A 485 9.48 27.92 -4.64
CA HIS A 485 8.53 27.27 -3.75
C HIS A 485 9.03 27.43 -2.32
N PHE A 486 8.34 28.21 -1.50
CA PHE A 486 8.64 28.37 -0.09
C PHE A 486 7.62 27.63 0.76
N PHE A 487 8.10 26.95 1.80
CA PHE A 487 7.30 26.27 2.79
C PHE A 487 7.68 26.82 4.16
N ASN A 488 6.71 27.08 5.02
CA ASN A 488 6.95 27.39 6.42
C ASN A 488 6.41 26.27 7.31
N MET A 489 7.30 25.68 8.11
CA MET A 489 6.92 24.72 9.15
C MET A 489 6.82 25.43 10.49
N ARG A 490 5.63 25.44 11.10
CA ARG A 490 5.45 25.85 12.49
C ARG A 490 5.68 24.64 13.39
N ILE A 491 6.65 24.71 14.29
CA ILE A 491 6.95 23.67 15.28
C ILE A 491 6.80 24.27 16.67
N ASP A 492 5.86 23.72 17.42
CA ASP A 492 5.57 24.05 18.80
C ASP A 492 6.31 23.08 19.73
N TRP A 493 7.36 23.55 20.39
CA TRP A 493 8.32 22.69 21.07
C TRP A 493 7.85 22.27 22.46
N MET A 494 8.17 21.02 22.80
CA MET A 494 7.92 20.43 24.11
C MET A 494 9.09 19.50 24.45
N LEU A 495 10.32 19.95 24.20
CA LEU A 495 11.51 19.12 24.29
C LEU A 495 11.79 18.75 25.75
N ASP A 496 11.50 17.51 26.13
CA ASP A 496 11.57 16.98 27.49
C ASP A 496 10.83 17.86 28.53
N GLY A 497 9.79 18.58 28.09
CA GLY A 497 9.01 19.54 28.86
C GLY A 497 8.73 20.84 28.08
N MET A 498 7.84 21.68 28.60
CA MET A 498 7.35 22.90 27.92
C MET A 498 8.35 24.06 27.88
N LYS A 499 9.39 24.05 28.73
CA LYS A 499 10.33 25.17 28.85
C LYS A 499 11.56 24.93 27.99
N ASN A 500 11.63 25.59 26.84
CA ASN A 500 12.69 25.43 25.87
C ASN A 500 13.34 26.77 25.49
N SER A 501 14.54 26.70 24.92
CA SER A 501 15.25 27.86 24.39
C SER A 501 15.82 27.58 23.00
N LEU A 502 15.90 28.60 22.16
CA LEU A 502 16.54 28.54 20.84
C LEU A 502 18.01 28.95 20.92
N VAL A 503 18.90 28.11 20.38
CA VAL A 503 20.35 28.34 20.32
C VAL A 503 20.82 28.35 18.88
N GLU A 504 21.50 29.43 18.48
CA GLU A 504 22.28 29.49 17.26
C GLU A 504 23.69 28.94 17.51
N VAL A 505 24.17 28.09 16.60
CA VAL A 505 25.51 27.50 16.62
C VAL A 505 26.24 27.91 15.36
N ASN A 506 27.40 28.56 15.50
CA ASN A 506 28.30 28.91 14.41
C ASN A 506 29.67 28.21 14.59
N CYS A 507 30.25 27.67 13.53
CA CYS A 507 31.63 27.19 13.53
C CYS A 507 32.58 28.37 13.29
N GLU A 508 33.42 28.69 14.28
CA GLU A 508 34.33 29.85 14.25
C GLU A 508 35.79 29.40 14.40
N PRO A 509 36.72 29.87 13.54
CA PRO A 509 38.13 29.52 13.65
C PRO A 509 38.77 30.20 14.88
N ILE A 510 39.69 29.49 15.57
CA ILE A 510 40.53 30.12 16.59
C ILE A 510 41.75 30.73 15.90
N PRO A 511 42.04 32.04 16.05
CA PRO A 511 43.23 32.64 15.44
C PRO A 511 44.54 31.96 15.85
N LYS A 512 45.53 31.94 14.95
CA LYS A 512 46.86 31.38 15.25
C LYS A 512 47.50 32.15 16.41
N GLY A 513 47.98 31.43 17.41
CA GLY A 513 48.55 32.00 18.63
C GLY A 513 48.87 30.93 19.68
N PRO A 514 49.17 31.30 20.93
CA PRO A 514 49.55 30.33 21.98
C PRO A 514 48.51 29.23 22.22
N GLN A 515 47.21 29.54 22.07
CA GLN A 515 46.11 28.58 22.22
C GLN A 515 45.79 27.77 20.95
N ASN A 516 46.36 28.16 19.80
CA ASN A 516 46.25 27.43 18.53
C ASN A 516 47.56 27.57 17.74
N PRO A 517 48.68 26.97 18.19
CA PRO A 517 50.00 27.21 17.60
C PRO A 517 50.11 26.78 16.14
N ALA A 518 49.40 25.72 15.77
CA ALA A 518 49.36 25.18 14.40
C ALA A 518 48.28 25.85 13.53
N GLY A 519 47.39 26.68 14.08
CA GLY A 519 46.35 27.39 13.33
C GLY A 519 45.20 26.51 12.85
N ASN A 520 45.07 25.27 13.33
CA ASN A 520 44.08 24.29 12.87
C ASN A 520 42.80 24.25 13.72
N ALA A 521 42.82 24.82 14.93
CA ALA A 521 41.69 24.75 15.85
C ALA A 521 40.53 25.69 15.47
N TRP A 522 39.31 25.26 15.78
CA TRP A 522 38.05 25.98 15.63
C TRP A 522 37.09 25.54 16.74
N ILE A 523 36.01 26.30 16.94
CA ILE A 523 34.99 26.04 17.98
C ILE A 523 33.59 26.08 17.40
N ALA A 524 32.67 25.35 18.03
CA ALA A 524 31.24 25.56 17.87
C ALA A 524 30.78 26.63 18.87
N GLN A 525 30.68 27.88 18.42
CA GLN A 525 30.21 28.99 19.23
C GLN A 525 28.68 28.93 19.34
N GLU A 526 28.19 28.77 20.56
CA GLU A 526 26.75 28.72 20.85
C GLU A 526 26.27 30.07 21.41
N THR A 527 25.12 30.53 20.92
CA THR A 527 24.47 31.78 21.33
C THR A 527 22.99 31.51 21.54
N ILE A 528 22.50 31.66 22.78
CA ILE A 528 21.05 31.63 23.06
C ILE A 528 20.43 32.91 22.48
N LEU A 529 19.40 32.76 21.65
CA LEU A 529 18.60 33.88 21.14
C LEU A 529 17.55 34.21 22.21
N LYS A 530 17.71 35.36 22.87
CA LYS A 530 17.02 35.62 24.14
C LYS A 530 15.65 36.22 23.95
N THR A 531 15.39 36.90 22.83
CA THR A 531 14.12 37.58 22.57
C THR A 531 13.58 37.24 21.19
N VAL A 532 12.28 37.43 21.02
CA VAL A 532 11.60 37.26 19.73
C VAL A 532 12.24 38.12 18.62
N GLY A 533 12.61 39.37 18.94
CA GLY A 533 13.27 40.26 17.97
C GLY A 533 14.65 39.79 17.54
N GLU A 534 15.42 39.13 18.43
CA GLU A 534 16.72 38.53 18.10
C GLU A 534 16.59 37.27 17.24
N ALA A 535 15.46 36.57 17.33
CA ALA A 535 15.23 35.26 16.72
C ALA A 535 14.75 35.29 15.26
N ARG A 536 15.10 36.35 14.51
CA ARG A 536 14.88 36.48 13.06
C ARG A 536 16.20 36.19 12.35
N ARG A 537 16.43 34.95 11.91
CA ARG A 537 17.77 34.50 11.49
C ARG A 537 17.82 33.98 10.06
N LEU A 538 18.87 34.38 9.37
CA LEU A 538 19.30 33.79 8.11
C LEU A 538 20.32 32.67 8.35
N HIS A 539 20.29 31.68 7.46
CA HIS A 539 21.35 30.68 7.35
C HIS A 539 22.66 31.32 6.89
N ASP A 540 23.79 30.70 7.23
CA ASP A 540 25.12 31.12 6.79
C ASP A 540 26.01 29.89 6.62
N ASP A 541 26.14 29.44 5.37
CA ASP A 541 26.92 28.25 5.01
C ASP A 541 28.41 28.41 5.36
N LYS A 542 28.95 29.64 5.29
CA LYS A 542 30.37 29.89 5.59
C LYS A 542 30.69 29.64 7.07
N LYS A 543 29.68 29.79 7.93
CA LYS A 543 29.77 29.51 9.38
C LYS A 543 29.26 28.12 9.73
N GLY A 544 28.77 27.34 8.76
CA GLY A 544 28.05 26.10 9.04
C GLY A 544 26.90 26.31 10.04
N ARG A 545 26.23 27.48 9.95
CA ARG A 545 25.25 27.93 10.95
C ARG A 545 24.15 26.91 11.10
N ALA A 546 23.78 26.62 12.35
CA ALA A 546 22.62 25.80 12.63
C ALA A 546 21.90 26.25 13.88
N TRP A 547 20.69 25.75 14.06
CA TRP A 547 19.89 26.04 15.23
C TRP A 547 19.57 24.76 15.98
N LYS A 548 19.59 24.83 17.32
CA LYS A 548 19.13 23.74 18.17
C LYS A 548 18.21 24.28 19.25
N ILE A 549 17.26 23.45 19.62
CA ILE A 549 16.34 23.67 20.72
C ILE A 549 16.90 22.94 21.93
N ILE A 550 16.96 23.61 23.06
CA ILE A 550 17.45 23.04 24.31
C ILE A 550 16.35 23.08 25.38
N ASN A 551 16.42 22.16 26.32
CA ASN A 551 15.74 22.29 27.61
C ASN A 551 16.80 22.44 28.70
N SER A 552 16.88 23.62 29.32
CA SER A 552 17.93 23.91 30.30
C SER A 552 17.78 23.09 31.60
N GLN A 553 16.55 22.64 31.91
CA GLN A 553 16.17 21.95 33.14
C GLN A 553 16.35 20.43 33.04
N SER A 554 16.36 19.88 31.82
CA SER A 554 16.71 18.49 31.56
C SER A 554 18.16 18.36 31.12
N LYS A 555 18.98 17.74 31.97
CA LYS A 555 20.41 17.48 31.70
C LYS A 555 20.63 16.04 31.30
N ASN A 556 21.51 15.83 30.33
CA ASN A 556 21.98 14.51 29.94
C ASN A 556 23.07 13.99 30.88
N HIS A 557 23.56 12.77 30.60
CA HIS A 557 24.56 12.08 31.43
C HIS A 557 25.92 12.81 31.57
N VAL A 558 26.23 13.79 30.71
CA VAL A 558 27.43 14.65 30.79
C VAL A 558 27.12 16.07 31.29
N ASN A 559 25.98 16.24 31.96
CA ASN A 559 25.52 17.49 32.56
C ASN A 559 25.31 18.65 31.55
N GLN A 560 25.00 18.33 30.29
CA GLN A 560 24.61 19.31 29.28
C GLN A 560 23.09 19.32 29.07
N PRO A 561 22.47 20.46 28.74
CA PRO A 561 21.06 20.50 28.32
C PRO A 561 20.78 19.48 27.20
N VAL A 562 19.67 18.77 27.29
CA VAL A 562 19.18 17.95 26.17
C VAL A 562 18.79 18.84 25.00
N ALA A 563 19.04 18.40 23.76
CA ALA A 563 18.77 19.21 22.59
C ALA A 563 18.30 18.41 21.36
N TYR A 564 17.58 19.09 20.46
CA TYR A 564 17.36 18.68 19.08
C TYR A 564 17.82 19.78 18.13
N LYS A 565 18.55 19.41 17.07
CA LYS A 565 19.15 20.32 16.09
C LYS A 565 18.37 20.28 14.78
N ILE A 566 18.05 21.45 14.23
CA ILE A 566 17.45 21.62 12.90
C ILE A 566 18.56 21.59 11.85
N ILE A 567 18.42 20.73 10.85
CA ILE A 567 19.38 20.52 9.77
C ILE A 567 18.65 20.66 8.43
N PRO A 568 19.00 21.65 7.58
CA PRO A 568 18.43 21.76 6.25
C PRO A 568 18.65 20.49 5.42
N SER A 569 17.65 20.08 4.64
CA SER A 569 17.78 19.02 3.63
C SER A 569 17.71 19.66 2.25
N GLY A 570 18.85 20.25 1.85
CA GLY A 570 19.00 21.03 0.62
C GLY A 570 19.69 22.37 0.88
N PRO A 571 20.09 23.08 -0.18
CA PRO A 571 20.60 24.44 -0.04
C PRO A 571 19.51 25.37 0.52
N PRO A 572 19.84 26.31 1.42
CA PRO A 572 18.89 27.31 1.89
C PRO A 572 18.38 28.19 0.74
N CYS A 573 17.08 28.47 0.72
CA CYS A 573 16.42 29.28 -0.31
C CYS A 573 16.10 30.68 0.24
N TYR A 574 16.33 31.74 -0.54
CA TYR A 574 16.00 33.12 -0.19
C TYR A 574 15.16 33.78 -1.30
N PRO A 575 14.13 34.60 -0.98
CA PRO A 575 13.28 35.20 -2.00
C PRO A 575 14.02 36.15 -2.93
N LEU A 576 13.83 35.98 -4.24
CA LEU A 576 14.49 36.77 -5.28
C LEU A 576 13.71 38.03 -5.69
N CYS A 577 12.40 38.07 -5.41
CA CYS A 577 11.59 39.25 -5.71
C CYS A 577 12.05 40.46 -4.87
N ASP A 578 11.76 41.66 -5.35
CA ASP A 578 12.01 42.89 -4.60
C ASP A 578 11.20 42.89 -3.29
N GLU A 579 11.78 43.37 -2.20
CA GLU A 579 11.14 43.44 -0.87
C GLU A 579 9.95 44.41 -0.86
N ASP A 580 10.02 45.48 -1.64
CA ASP A 580 8.98 46.50 -1.77
C ASP A 580 7.95 46.15 -2.86
N SER A 581 8.07 44.99 -3.52
CA SER A 581 7.03 44.49 -4.41
C SER A 581 5.81 44.02 -3.63
N CYS A 582 4.63 43.99 -4.27
CA CYS A 582 3.42 43.46 -3.65
C CYS A 582 3.58 41.99 -3.21
N GLN A 583 4.28 41.17 -4.01
CA GLN A 583 4.58 39.79 -3.63
C GLN A 583 5.56 39.73 -2.45
N GLY A 584 6.61 40.56 -2.47
CA GLY A 584 7.65 40.62 -1.45
C GLY A 584 7.12 40.98 -0.05
N ARG A 585 6.17 41.93 0.02
CA ARG A 585 5.51 42.31 1.29
C ARG A 585 4.61 41.22 1.87
N ARG A 586 4.07 40.33 1.04
CA ARG A 586 3.22 39.22 1.52
C ARG A 586 4.06 38.02 1.97
N GLY A 587 5.13 37.73 1.25
CA GLY A 587 6.03 36.60 1.52
C GLY A 587 7.08 36.83 2.60
N VAL A 588 6.86 37.76 3.54
CA VAL A 588 7.89 38.20 4.51
C VAL A 588 8.38 37.05 5.40
N PHE A 589 7.54 36.04 5.68
CA PHE A 589 7.96 34.86 6.46
C PHE A 589 9.17 34.14 5.84
N ALA A 590 9.37 34.25 4.52
CA ALA A 590 10.49 33.63 3.82
C ALA A 590 11.78 34.45 3.86
N ARG A 591 11.74 35.69 4.37
CA ARG A 591 12.92 36.57 4.51
C ARG A 591 13.82 36.21 5.68
N ASN A 592 13.39 35.29 6.54
CA ASN A 592 14.26 34.61 7.48
C ASN A 592 14.06 33.10 7.36
N HIS A 593 15.15 32.36 7.52
CA HIS A 593 15.11 30.90 7.50
C HIS A 593 14.50 30.34 8.78
N ILE A 594 14.65 31.05 9.90
CA ILE A 594 13.96 30.72 11.14
C ILE A 594 13.47 31.99 11.84
N TRP A 595 12.26 31.89 12.36
CA TRP A 595 11.68 32.80 13.34
C TRP A 595 11.40 32.02 14.62
N ALA A 596 11.32 32.71 15.76
CA ALA A 596 10.79 32.12 16.98
C ALA A 596 9.96 33.12 17.80
N THR A 597 8.89 32.60 18.40
CA THR A 597 7.94 33.32 19.25
C THR A 597 7.68 32.50 20.52
N GLN A 598 7.12 33.13 21.56
CA GLN A 598 6.41 32.33 22.56
C GLN A 598 5.14 31.74 21.96
N TYR A 599 4.63 30.68 22.58
CA TYR A 599 3.34 30.10 22.21
C TYR A 599 2.20 31.09 22.49
N HIS A 600 1.42 31.36 21.45
CA HIS A 600 0.12 32.03 21.52
C HIS A 600 -0.88 31.18 20.73
N PRO A 601 -2.06 30.84 21.28
CA PRO A 601 -2.98 29.85 20.68
C PRO A 601 -3.55 30.29 19.32
N GLU A 602 -3.77 31.59 19.13
CA GLU A 602 -4.32 32.16 17.89
C GLU A 602 -3.26 32.38 16.79
N GLU A 603 -1.96 32.21 17.10
CA GLU A 603 -0.85 32.46 16.17
C GLU A 603 -0.41 31.15 15.50
N LEU A 604 -1.12 30.75 14.45
CA LEU A 604 -0.94 29.48 13.73
C LEU A 604 -0.31 29.62 12.34
N TYR A 605 -0.54 30.73 11.63
CA TYR A 605 -0.27 30.83 10.20
C TYR A 605 0.80 31.88 9.88
N ALA A 606 1.84 31.50 9.13
CA ALA A 606 2.99 32.37 8.90
C ALA A 606 2.67 33.59 8.02
N ALA A 607 1.69 33.50 7.12
CA ALA A 607 1.18 34.62 6.32
C ALA A 607 -0.13 35.22 6.86
N GLY A 608 -0.48 34.90 8.11
CA GLY A 608 -1.67 35.43 8.76
C GLY A 608 -2.93 34.60 8.51
N LEU A 609 -4.03 35.06 9.11
CA LEU A 609 -5.29 34.32 9.11
C LEU A 609 -5.94 34.30 7.72
N PHE A 610 -5.86 35.40 6.98
CA PHE A 610 -6.51 35.58 5.67
C PHE A 610 -5.54 36.16 4.63
N PRO A 611 -4.62 35.34 4.07
CA PRO A 611 -3.61 35.85 3.13
C PRO A 611 -4.17 36.17 1.73
N ASN A 612 -5.34 35.64 1.36
CA ASN A 612 -5.99 35.95 0.10
C ASN A 612 -6.28 37.47 0.00
N GLN A 613 -5.74 38.11 -1.04
CA GLN A 613 -5.81 39.57 -1.24
C GLN A 613 -5.28 40.42 -0.06
N SER A 614 -4.51 39.85 0.86
CA SER A 614 -3.83 40.61 1.91
C SER A 614 -2.68 41.41 1.31
N PRO A 615 -2.47 42.67 1.73
CA PRO A 615 -1.30 43.47 1.35
C PRO A 615 -0.01 43.05 2.08
N GLY A 616 -0.07 42.06 2.99
CA GLY A 616 1.08 41.57 3.76
C GLY A 616 1.21 42.17 5.16
N ASP A 617 0.09 42.44 5.83
CA ASP A 617 -0.01 43.13 7.12
C ASP A 617 -0.27 42.22 8.34
N ASP A 618 -0.33 40.91 8.14
CA ASP A 618 -0.53 39.89 9.19
C ASP A 618 0.49 38.74 9.09
N GLY A 619 0.51 37.85 10.08
CA GLY A 619 1.38 36.67 10.12
C GLY A 619 2.63 36.86 10.98
N ILE A 620 3.64 36.01 10.76
CA ILE A 620 4.82 35.92 11.65
C ILE A 620 5.62 37.23 11.74
N ALA A 621 5.60 38.05 10.70
CA ALA A 621 6.22 39.37 10.74
C ALA A 621 5.55 40.27 11.80
N THR A 622 4.22 40.32 11.79
CA THR A 622 3.40 41.08 12.73
C THR A 622 3.47 40.48 14.14
N TYR A 623 3.40 39.15 14.27
CA TYR A 623 3.53 38.46 15.56
C TYR A 623 4.89 38.74 16.20
N SER A 624 5.96 38.59 15.41
CA SER A 624 7.32 38.82 15.88
C SER A 624 7.57 40.29 16.26
N GLU A 625 6.93 41.25 15.60
CA GLU A 625 7.07 42.66 15.97
C GLU A 625 6.27 43.02 17.21
N LYS A 626 5.02 42.55 17.30
CA LYS A 626 4.15 42.69 18.48
C LYS A 626 4.83 42.18 19.74
N HIS A 627 5.50 41.04 19.63
CA HIS A 627 6.12 40.32 20.76
C HIS A 627 7.63 40.49 20.84
N LYS A 628 8.23 41.47 20.15
CA LYS A 628 9.69 41.57 19.96
C LYS A 628 10.54 41.48 21.23
N ASN A 629 10.00 41.94 22.36
CA ASN A 629 10.70 41.98 23.65
C ASN A 629 10.40 40.76 24.53
N GLU A 630 9.50 39.86 24.12
CA GLU A 630 9.21 38.62 24.87
C GLU A 630 10.46 37.75 24.93
N SER A 631 10.71 37.17 26.11
CA SER A 631 11.86 36.29 26.34
C SER A 631 11.64 34.93 25.71
N LEU A 632 12.63 34.40 25.01
CA LEU A 632 12.66 33.03 24.48
C LEU A 632 13.51 32.08 25.34
N VAL A 633 14.03 32.56 26.48
CA VAL A 633 14.80 31.73 27.41
C VAL A 633 13.83 30.96 28.31
N ASP A 634 13.88 29.63 28.22
CA ASP A 634 13.08 28.68 28.99
C ASP A 634 11.56 28.98 28.97
N SER A 635 11.09 29.37 27.79
CA SER A 635 9.69 29.68 27.49
C SER A 635 8.98 28.50 26.81
N ASP A 636 7.65 28.58 26.69
CA ASP A 636 6.90 27.76 25.73
C ASP A 636 7.20 28.28 24.32
N LEU A 637 8.05 27.56 23.58
CA LEU A 637 8.76 28.06 22.41
C LEU A 637 8.13 27.53 21.12
N VAL A 638 7.81 28.42 20.20
CA VAL A 638 7.39 28.08 18.83
C VAL A 638 8.45 28.56 17.84
N THR A 639 8.85 27.71 16.90
CA THR A 639 9.71 28.10 15.77
C THR A 639 8.97 28.01 14.45
N TRP A 640 9.31 28.91 13.54
CA TRP A 640 8.74 28.99 12.20
C TRP A 640 9.90 28.86 11.21
N TYR A 641 10.06 27.66 10.65
CA TYR A 641 11.21 27.32 9.82
C TYR A 641 10.84 27.36 8.34
N THR A 642 11.52 28.21 7.58
CA THR A 642 11.32 28.36 6.13
C THR A 642 12.36 27.52 5.38
N PHE A 643 11.88 26.72 4.44
CA PHE A 643 12.70 25.98 3.47
C PHE A 643 12.01 26.01 2.10
N GLY A 644 12.71 25.58 1.04
CA GLY A 644 12.14 25.67 -0.29
C GLY A 644 13.10 25.35 -1.42
N VAL A 645 12.65 25.66 -2.63
CA VAL A 645 13.36 25.44 -3.89
C VAL A 645 13.33 26.72 -4.72
N THR A 646 14.43 27.02 -5.42
CA THR A 646 14.44 27.99 -6.52
C THR A 646 14.42 27.23 -7.82
N HIS A 647 13.27 27.24 -8.51
CA HIS A 647 13.01 26.40 -9.66
C HIS A 647 13.34 27.14 -10.97
N ILE A 648 14.49 26.79 -11.55
CA ILE A 648 14.88 27.21 -12.90
C ILE A 648 14.31 26.18 -13.87
N VAL A 649 13.11 26.47 -14.37
CA VAL A 649 12.39 25.60 -15.33
C VAL A 649 13.28 25.20 -16.50
N ARG A 650 13.18 23.93 -16.89
CA ARG A 650 13.96 23.30 -17.96
C ARG A 650 13.10 22.33 -18.79
N PRO A 651 13.54 21.93 -20.00
CA PRO A 651 12.75 21.04 -20.87
C PRO A 651 12.36 19.70 -20.22
N GLU A 652 13.19 19.16 -19.34
CA GLU A 652 12.89 17.89 -18.66
C GLU A 652 11.74 17.97 -17.65
N ASP A 653 11.27 19.17 -17.30
CA ASP A 653 10.11 19.37 -16.43
C ASP A 653 8.79 19.31 -17.21
N TRP A 654 8.86 19.15 -18.54
CA TRP A 654 7.72 19.13 -19.45
C TRP A 654 7.55 17.77 -20.14
N PRO A 655 6.30 17.30 -20.31
CA PRO A 655 5.03 17.88 -19.87
C PRO A 655 4.65 17.58 -18.43
N ILE A 656 5.46 16.80 -17.73
CA ILE A 656 5.27 16.46 -16.33
C ILE A 656 6.63 16.44 -15.64
N MET A 657 6.72 17.08 -14.48
CA MET A 657 7.96 17.32 -13.77
C MET A 657 8.37 16.07 -12.96
N PRO A 658 9.57 15.52 -13.17
CA PRO A 658 10.16 14.53 -12.27
C PRO A 658 10.27 15.09 -10.85
N ILE A 659 10.21 14.22 -9.84
CA ILE A 659 10.20 14.64 -8.43
C ILE A 659 11.44 15.48 -8.09
N GLU A 660 11.19 16.70 -7.60
CA GLU A 660 12.16 17.53 -6.88
C GLU A 660 11.87 17.50 -5.37
N THR A 661 12.90 17.57 -4.53
CA THR A 661 12.75 17.40 -3.07
C THR A 661 13.34 18.56 -2.28
N CYS A 662 12.66 18.99 -1.21
CA CYS A 662 13.19 19.91 -0.20
C CYS A 662 12.73 19.51 1.21
N GLY A 663 13.33 20.06 2.26
CA GLY A 663 12.87 19.78 3.63
C GLY A 663 13.94 20.02 4.69
N PHE A 664 13.81 19.32 5.83
CA PHE A 664 14.75 19.41 6.94
C PHE A 664 14.72 18.15 7.82
N ARG A 665 15.73 18.03 8.68
CA ARG A 665 15.83 16.99 9.72
C ARG A 665 15.93 17.63 11.09
N LEU A 666 15.26 17.03 12.06
CA LEU A 666 15.47 17.27 13.48
C LEU A 666 16.30 16.12 14.02
N LYS A 667 17.55 16.41 14.43
CA LYS A 667 18.46 15.39 14.96
C LYS A 667 18.67 15.55 16.47
N PRO A 668 18.62 14.46 17.25
CA PRO A 668 18.94 14.52 18.66
C PRO A 668 20.41 14.95 18.85
N TYR A 669 20.64 15.88 19.76
CA TYR A 669 21.97 16.35 20.14
C TYR A 669 22.09 16.30 21.66
N GLY A 670 22.70 15.22 22.17
CA GLY A 670 22.78 14.99 23.62
C GLY A 670 21.41 14.80 24.29
N PHE A 671 20.35 14.48 23.53
CA PHE A 671 19.05 14.12 24.10
C PHE A 671 19.10 12.76 24.80
N PHE A 672 19.76 11.78 24.17
CA PHE A 672 20.01 10.45 24.71
C PHE A 672 21.37 10.37 25.41
N ALA A 673 21.56 9.36 26.26
CA ALA A 673 22.85 9.10 26.91
C ALA A 673 23.93 8.55 25.95
N GLY A 674 23.50 7.93 24.85
CA GLY A 674 24.37 7.40 23.81
C GLY A 674 23.54 7.17 22.55
N SER A 675 24.06 6.39 21.60
CA SER A 675 23.27 6.04 20.42
C SER A 675 22.00 5.28 20.84
N PRO A 676 20.78 5.81 20.54
CA PRO A 676 19.52 5.15 20.89
C PRO A 676 19.21 3.93 20.00
N ALA A 677 20.08 3.67 19.00
CA ALA A 677 19.99 2.61 18.02
C ALA A 677 20.81 1.35 18.37
N LEU A 678 21.45 1.32 19.56
CA LEU A 678 22.30 0.19 19.96
C LEU A 678 21.51 -1.09 20.27
N ASP A 679 20.25 -0.97 20.66
CA ASP A 679 19.36 -2.09 20.97
C ASP A 679 18.58 -2.61 19.77
N VAL A 680 18.70 -1.98 18.61
CA VAL A 680 18.23 -2.55 17.34
C VAL A 680 18.98 -3.87 17.12
N PRO A 681 18.31 -4.99 16.82
CA PRO A 681 18.98 -6.29 16.68
C PRO A 681 19.81 -6.38 15.39
N PRO A 682 20.88 -7.21 15.37
CA PRO A 682 21.60 -7.51 14.14
C PRO A 682 20.66 -8.08 13.08
N PRO A 683 20.86 -7.77 11.79
CA PRO A 683 20.14 -8.46 10.75
C PRO A 683 20.51 -9.95 10.78
N VAL A 684 19.51 -10.82 10.75
CA VAL A 684 19.74 -12.25 10.52
C VAL A 684 20.16 -12.38 9.06
N ALA A 685 21.34 -12.95 8.81
CA ALA A 685 21.77 -13.28 7.46
C ALA A 685 20.76 -14.28 6.89
N LYS A 686 19.91 -13.82 5.98
CA LYS A 686 19.13 -14.72 5.15
C LYS A 686 20.09 -15.22 4.09
N GLU A 687 20.37 -16.53 4.08
CA GLU A 687 20.78 -17.16 2.82
C GLU A 687 19.76 -16.73 1.77
N SER A 688 20.25 -16.29 0.60
CA SER A 688 19.43 -15.76 -0.48
C SER A 688 18.14 -16.56 -0.58
N VAL A 689 17.02 -15.96 -0.14
CA VAL A 689 15.72 -16.59 -0.23
C VAL A 689 15.46 -16.73 -1.71
N SER A 690 15.69 -17.95 -2.22
CA SER A 690 15.19 -18.38 -3.50
C SER A 690 13.71 -18.06 -3.51
N LEU A 691 13.37 -17.13 -4.41
CA LEU A 691 12.06 -16.61 -4.75
C LEU A 691 10.95 -17.68 -4.69
N ALA A 692 10.38 -17.94 -3.50
CA ALA A 692 9.28 -18.87 -3.29
C ALA A 692 7.90 -18.24 -3.52
N ALA A 693 7.83 -17.08 -4.17
CA ALA A 693 6.62 -16.28 -4.35
C ALA A 693 6.17 -16.18 -5.82
N SER A 694 6.37 -17.26 -6.59
CA SER A 694 5.82 -17.38 -7.93
C SER A 694 5.30 -18.80 -8.11
N ILE A 695 4.00 -18.98 -7.82
CA ILE A 695 3.25 -20.08 -8.42
C ILE A 695 3.23 -19.80 -9.93
N PHE A 696 4.25 -20.27 -10.65
CA PHE A 696 4.20 -20.31 -12.11
C PHE A 696 3.24 -21.45 -12.50
N VAL A 697 2.03 -21.07 -12.89
CA VAL A 697 1.06 -21.97 -13.51
C VAL A 697 1.57 -22.30 -14.91
N ASN A 698 2.07 -23.52 -15.11
CA ASN A 698 2.48 -23.98 -16.43
C ASN A 698 1.32 -24.74 -17.06
N ASN A 699 0.44 -24.04 -17.78
CA ASN A 699 -0.45 -24.71 -18.72
C ASN A 699 0.35 -24.98 -19.99
N GLY A 700 0.33 -26.22 -20.47
CA GLY A 700 0.51 -26.44 -21.90
C GLY A 700 -0.57 -25.63 -22.63
N ALA A 701 -0.15 -24.54 -23.28
CA ALA A 701 -0.87 -23.70 -24.25
C ALA A 701 -1.64 -22.44 -23.80
N ASP A 702 -1.88 -22.13 -22.51
CA ASP A 702 -2.59 -20.88 -22.11
C ASP A 702 -1.99 -20.20 -20.86
N ASN A 703 -1.35 -19.03 -21.05
CA ASN A 703 -0.67 -18.21 -20.04
C ASN A 703 -1.61 -17.45 -19.07
N ASN A 704 -2.63 -18.09 -18.48
CA ASN A 704 -3.46 -17.44 -17.46
C ASN A 704 -2.91 -17.75 -16.06
N ASN A 705 -2.48 -16.74 -15.30
CA ASN A 705 -1.99 -16.95 -13.95
C ASN A 705 -3.15 -17.14 -12.97
N LEU A 706 -2.97 -17.89 -11.87
CA LEU A 706 -4.05 -18.08 -10.87
C LEU A 706 -4.48 -16.75 -10.21
N SER A 707 -3.60 -15.73 -10.25
CA SER A 707 -3.88 -14.36 -9.81
C SER A 707 -4.87 -13.62 -10.72
N ASP A 708 -5.06 -14.09 -11.95
CA ASP A 708 -5.84 -13.38 -12.97
C ASP A 708 -7.28 -13.91 -13.03
N THR A 709 -7.59 -14.93 -12.23
CA THR A 709 -8.91 -15.54 -12.12
C THR A 709 -9.60 -15.09 -10.83
N ASP A 710 -10.82 -14.56 -10.93
CA ASP A 710 -11.74 -14.40 -9.77
C ASP A 710 -12.57 -15.68 -9.65
N SER A 711 -12.08 -16.64 -8.85
CA SER A 711 -12.73 -17.95 -8.67
C SER A 711 -12.59 -18.42 -7.23
N GLU A 712 -13.58 -19.17 -6.77
CA GLU A 712 -13.43 -19.98 -5.57
C GLU A 712 -12.69 -21.28 -5.93
N LEU A 713 -11.90 -21.78 -4.99
CA LEU A 713 -11.20 -23.05 -5.13
C LEU A 713 -11.13 -23.77 -3.78
N TYR A 714 -10.96 -25.09 -3.83
CA TYR A 714 -10.72 -25.91 -2.64
C TYR A 714 -9.39 -26.62 -2.78
N ILE A 715 -8.58 -26.58 -1.72
CA ILE A 715 -7.38 -27.42 -1.58
C ILE A 715 -7.62 -28.26 -0.33
N LEU A 716 -7.69 -29.58 -0.51
CA LEU A 716 -7.75 -30.57 0.58
C LEU A 716 -8.72 -30.18 1.73
N GLY A 717 -9.96 -29.82 1.41
CA GLY A 717 -11.00 -29.47 2.39
C GLY A 717 -11.02 -28.01 2.85
N ILE A 718 -10.06 -27.16 2.44
CA ILE A 718 -10.05 -25.73 2.76
C ILE A 718 -10.47 -24.92 1.53
N LYS A 719 -11.42 -24.00 1.74
CA LYS A 719 -11.91 -23.06 0.72
C LYS A 719 -11.01 -21.82 0.65
N TYR A 720 -10.71 -21.38 -0.57
CA TYR A 720 -10.00 -20.15 -0.87
C TYR A 720 -10.72 -19.35 -1.98
N LYS A 721 -10.44 -18.06 -2.08
CA LYS A 721 -10.93 -17.17 -3.13
C LYS A 721 -9.79 -16.38 -3.78
N THR A 722 -9.58 -16.55 -5.08
CA THR A 722 -8.64 -15.75 -5.86
C THR A 722 -9.28 -14.42 -6.31
N PRO A 723 -8.52 -13.32 -6.48
CA PRO A 723 -7.08 -13.20 -6.21
C PRO A 723 -6.74 -12.99 -4.72
N ASN A 724 -7.74 -12.74 -3.87
CA ASN A 724 -7.55 -12.30 -2.48
C ASN A 724 -6.67 -13.23 -1.63
N ASP A 725 -6.81 -14.54 -1.82
CA ASP A 725 -6.13 -15.55 -1.01
C ASP A 725 -4.85 -16.10 -1.66
N ILE A 726 -4.29 -15.44 -2.68
CA ILE A 726 -3.19 -16.02 -3.49
C ILE A 726 -1.96 -16.42 -2.65
N TYR A 727 -1.63 -15.64 -1.62
CA TYR A 727 -0.54 -15.98 -0.70
C TYR A 727 -0.89 -17.13 0.22
N ALA A 728 -2.14 -17.20 0.71
CA ALA A 728 -2.60 -18.30 1.55
C ALA A 728 -2.67 -19.62 0.77
N ILE A 729 -3.04 -19.55 -0.52
CA ILE A 729 -2.99 -20.66 -1.47
C ILE A 729 -1.54 -21.11 -1.68
N SER A 730 -0.63 -20.18 -1.97
CA SER A 730 0.80 -20.48 -2.16
C SER A 730 1.41 -21.13 -0.93
N ASP A 731 1.17 -20.56 0.25
CA ASP A 731 1.66 -21.10 1.52
C ASP A 731 1.08 -22.50 1.77
N ASP A 732 -0.20 -22.73 1.45
CA ASP A 732 -0.83 -24.04 1.62
C ASP A 732 -0.25 -25.12 0.69
N VAL A 733 -0.04 -24.79 -0.60
CA VAL A 733 0.54 -25.69 -1.59
C VAL A 733 1.99 -26.02 -1.26
N THR A 734 2.82 -24.99 -1.00
CA THR A 734 4.24 -25.17 -0.66
C THR A 734 4.43 -25.96 0.63
N SER A 735 3.40 -26.04 1.46
CA SER A 735 3.41 -26.82 2.70
C SER A 735 3.06 -28.29 2.53
N ARG A 736 2.79 -28.75 1.30
CA ARG A 736 2.52 -30.16 0.99
C ARG A 736 3.80 -30.83 0.52
N PHE A 737 4.05 -32.03 1.05
CA PHE A 737 5.17 -32.83 0.60
C PHE A 737 5.05 -33.15 -0.88
N TRP A 738 6.12 -32.86 -1.62
CA TRP A 738 6.26 -33.05 -3.05
C TRP A 738 7.36 -34.06 -3.33
N PHE A 739 6.95 -35.33 -3.50
CA PHE A 739 7.85 -36.40 -3.91
C PHE A 739 7.85 -36.50 -5.43
N THR A 740 9.05 -36.45 -5.99
CA THR A 740 9.29 -36.43 -7.43
C THR A 740 10.24 -37.54 -7.82
N TYR A 741 10.45 -37.75 -9.12
CA TYR A 741 11.50 -38.66 -9.57
C TYR A 741 12.85 -38.29 -8.98
N ARG A 742 13.62 -39.30 -8.60
CA ARG A 742 14.97 -39.15 -8.06
C ARG A 742 15.97 -39.99 -8.84
N TYR A 743 17.22 -39.55 -8.82
CA TYR A 743 18.36 -40.33 -9.31
C TYR A 743 19.51 -40.29 -8.31
N GLY A 744 20.34 -41.33 -8.32
CA GLY A 744 21.51 -41.43 -7.46
C GLY A 744 21.24 -42.02 -6.07
N PHE A 745 20.03 -42.53 -5.82
CA PHE A 745 19.77 -43.36 -4.64
C PHE A 745 20.40 -44.76 -4.80
N ALA A 746 20.50 -45.51 -3.71
CA ALA A 746 21.14 -46.83 -3.72
C ALA A 746 20.46 -47.81 -4.71
N PRO A 747 21.15 -48.81 -5.28
CA PRO A 747 20.50 -49.79 -6.16
C PRO A 747 19.34 -50.52 -5.44
N ILE A 748 18.17 -50.63 -6.10
CA ILE A 748 16.97 -51.32 -5.59
C ILE A 748 17.03 -52.82 -5.92
N GLY A 749 16.84 -53.68 -4.91
CA GLY A 749 16.71 -55.14 -5.07
C GLY A 749 18.02 -55.90 -5.28
N SER A 750 18.92 -55.42 -6.15
CA SER A 750 20.24 -56.03 -6.39
C SER A 750 21.31 -54.95 -6.64
N PRO A 751 22.62 -55.29 -6.59
CA PRO A 751 23.68 -54.35 -6.93
C PRO A 751 23.61 -53.79 -8.36
N SER A 752 22.93 -54.49 -9.28
CA SER A 752 22.67 -54.05 -10.66
C SER A 752 21.26 -53.45 -10.86
N GLY A 753 20.50 -53.28 -9.77
CA GLY A 753 19.16 -52.72 -9.80
C GLY A 753 19.13 -51.22 -10.12
N PRO A 754 17.94 -50.65 -10.38
CA PRO A 754 17.81 -49.24 -10.75
C PRO A 754 18.23 -48.32 -9.59
N THR A 755 18.92 -47.24 -9.97
CA THR A 755 19.34 -46.12 -9.09
C THR A 755 18.62 -44.81 -9.44
N LYS A 756 17.59 -44.91 -10.28
CA LYS A 756 16.67 -43.83 -10.66
C LYS A 756 15.30 -44.41 -10.97
N ASP A 757 14.26 -43.62 -10.76
CA ASP A 757 12.86 -44.02 -10.96
C ASP A 757 12.15 -43.26 -12.10
N THR A 758 12.88 -42.39 -12.82
CA THR A 758 12.39 -41.69 -14.00
C THR A 758 11.81 -42.68 -15.01
N GLY A 759 10.55 -42.46 -15.39
CA GLY A 759 9.85 -43.23 -16.41
C GLY A 759 9.03 -44.41 -15.88
N TRP A 760 9.02 -44.67 -14.57
CA TRP A 760 8.21 -45.75 -14.00
C TRP A 760 7.70 -45.50 -12.57
N GLY A 761 8.35 -44.65 -11.78
CA GLY A 761 7.99 -44.40 -10.38
C GLY A 761 6.82 -43.43 -10.11
N CYS A 762 6.19 -42.81 -11.12
CA CYS A 762 5.31 -41.65 -10.89
C CYS A 762 4.12 -41.95 -9.96
N MET A 763 3.48 -43.11 -10.12
CA MET A 763 2.38 -43.51 -9.24
C MET A 763 2.85 -43.81 -7.81
N MET A 764 4.06 -44.34 -7.64
CA MET A 764 4.65 -44.58 -6.31
C MET A 764 4.89 -43.26 -5.58
N ARG A 765 5.40 -42.24 -6.29
CA ARG A 765 5.57 -40.89 -5.77
C ARG A 765 4.24 -40.24 -5.39
N CYS A 766 3.19 -40.44 -6.20
CA CYS A 766 1.83 -40.01 -5.87
C CYS A 766 1.33 -40.67 -4.57
N GLY A 767 1.53 -41.98 -4.42
CA GLY A 767 1.22 -42.70 -3.19
C GLY A 767 2.00 -42.20 -1.97
N GLN A 768 3.29 -41.87 -2.14
CA GLN A 768 4.09 -41.25 -1.08
C GLN A 768 3.52 -39.90 -0.66
N MET A 769 3.16 -39.01 -1.60
CA MET A 769 2.62 -37.67 -1.28
C MET A 769 1.29 -37.76 -0.53
N MET A 770 0.38 -38.60 -1.02
CA MET A 770 -0.92 -38.84 -0.40
C MET A 770 -0.79 -39.40 1.03
N LEU A 771 0.10 -40.38 1.23
CA LEU A 771 0.28 -40.98 2.54
C LEU A 771 1.03 -40.05 3.50
N ALA A 772 2.06 -39.33 3.03
CA ALA A 772 2.79 -38.37 3.86
C ALA A 772 1.88 -37.24 4.35
N GLU A 773 0.94 -36.78 3.52
CA GLU A 773 -0.10 -35.83 3.93
C GLU A 773 -0.96 -36.39 5.08
N ALA A 774 -1.27 -37.70 5.08
CA ALA A 774 -1.98 -38.32 6.20
C ALA A 774 -1.15 -38.31 7.50
N TYR A 775 0.13 -38.67 7.43
CA TYR A 775 1.04 -38.61 8.59
C TYR A 775 1.16 -37.20 9.15
N LEU A 776 1.32 -36.22 8.26
CA LEU A 776 1.35 -34.80 8.61
C LEU A 776 0.09 -34.43 9.40
N ARG A 777 -1.09 -34.85 8.95
CA ARG A 777 -2.36 -34.59 9.65
C ARG A 777 -2.50 -35.30 10.99
N PHE A 778 -2.04 -36.54 11.08
CA PHE A 778 -2.18 -37.33 12.30
C PHE A 778 -1.22 -36.90 13.40
N PHE A 779 0.03 -36.59 13.05
CA PHE A 779 1.11 -36.50 14.02
C PHE A 779 1.63 -35.07 14.25
N LEU A 780 1.50 -34.14 13.30
CA LEU A 780 1.84 -32.74 13.59
C LEU A 780 0.72 -32.07 14.41
N PRO A 781 1.06 -31.21 15.39
CA PRO A 781 0.07 -30.47 16.17
C PRO A 781 -0.87 -29.62 15.33
N ALA A 782 -0.36 -29.00 14.26
CA ALA A 782 -1.14 -28.17 13.34
C ALA A 782 -2.00 -29.00 12.35
N GLY A 783 -1.71 -30.30 12.21
CA GLY A 783 -2.39 -31.19 11.27
C GLY A 783 -2.52 -30.58 9.86
N ARG A 784 -3.75 -30.57 9.31
CA ARG A 784 -4.07 -29.98 8.00
C ARG A 784 -3.65 -28.51 7.86
N TYR A 785 -3.61 -27.74 8.96
CA TYR A 785 -3.28 -26.32 8.95
C TYR A 785 -1.77 -26.05 9.06
N PHE A 786 -0.93 -27.09 9.07
CA PHE A 786 0.52 -26.93 9.03
C PHE A 786 0.96 -26.06 7.85
N ARG A 787 1.94 -25.18 8.10
CA ARG A 787 2.60 -24.35 7.09
C ARG A 787 4.10 -24.54 7.16
N TRP A 788 4.71 -24.98 6.07
CA TRP A 788 6.13 -25.21 5.95
C TRP A 788 6.89 -23.88 5.91
N ARG A 789 8.06 -23.87 6.54
CA ARG A 789 9.03 -22.79 6.49
C ARG A 789 10.41 -23.41 6.31
N GLN A 790 11.24 -22.78 5.49
CA GLN A 790 12.63 -23.18 5.34
C GLN A 790 13.34 -23.16 6.71
N ASN A 791 14.16 -24.17 6.99
CA ASN A 791 14.82 -24.40 8.29
C ASN A 791 13.87 -24.78 9.44
N ILE A 792 12.82 -25.55 9.15
CA ILE A 792 11.97 -26.12 10.19
C ILE A 792 12.77 -26.99 11.17
N THR A 793 12.53 -26.82 12.46
CA THR A 793 13.24 -27.57 13.53
C THR A 793 12.34 -28.58 14.25
N ASP A 794 11.08 -28.71 13.81
CA ASP A 794 10.12 -29.66 14.39
C ASP A 794 10.60 -31.10 14.14
N SER A 795 10.88 -31.82 15.22
CA SER A 795 11.40 -33.19 15.14
C SER A 795 10.39 -34.16 14.51
N THR A 796 9.09 -33.95 14.76
CA THR A 796 8.01 -34.78 14.21
C THR A 796 7.93 -34.61 12.70
N TYR A 797 8.08 -33.38 12.20
CA TYR A 797 8.15 -33.12 10.76
C TYR A 797 9.30 -33.90 10.10
N TRP A 798 10.50 -33.84 10.69
CA TRP A 798 11.66 -34.55 10.16
C TRP A 798 11.51 -36.07 10.27
N GLU A 799 10.91 -36.57 11.35
CA GLU A 799 10.56 -37.99 11.50
C GLU A 799 9.64 -38.44 10.36
N ILE A 800 8.57 -37.69 10.08
CA ILE A 800 7.65 -37.97 8.98
C ILE A 800 8.40 -37.95 7.65
N LEU A 801 9.11 -36.87 7.31
CA LEU A 801 9.84 -36.76 6.04
C LEU A 801 10.81 -37.95 5.86
N ASN A 802 11.55 -38.31 6.91
CA ASN A 802 12.51 -39.42 6.89
C ASN A 802 11.86 -40.78 6.59
N MET A 803 10.59 -40.99 6.91
CA MET A 803 9.87 -42.22 6.56
C MET A 803 9.69 -42.40 5.04
N PHE A 804 9.70 -41.32 4.27
CA PHE A 804 9.44 -41.32 2.82
C PHE A 804 10.70 -41.09 1.97
N THR A 805 11.82 -40.69 2.58
CA THR A 805 13.10 -40.52 1.86
C THR A 805 13.54 -41.81 1.17
N ASP A 806 14.29 -41.70 0.07
CA ASP A 806 14.69 -42.84 -0.77
C ASP A 806 15.84 -43.68 -0.18
N LYS A 807 15.76 -43.96 1.11
CA LYS A 807 16.69 -44.82 1.85
C LYS A 807 16.09 -46.22 1.98
N ARG A 808 16.94 -47.24 1.89
CA ARG A 808 16.55 -48.65 2.02
C ARG A 808 15.78 -48.96 3.31
N HIS A 809 16.06 -48.23 4.39
CA HIS A 809 15.47 -48.47 5.71
C HIS A 809 14.28 -47.56 6.04
N SER A 810 13.93 -46.62 5.16
CA SER A 810 12.76 -45.76 5.34
C SER A 810 11.49 -46.49 4.92
N SER A 811 10.50 -46.54 5.81
CA SER A 811 9.32 -47.41 5.72
C SER A 811 8.54 -47.27 4.40
N TYR A 812 8.37 -46.04 3.93
CA TYR A 812 7.61 -45.70 2.72
C TYR A 812 8.51 -45.17 1.61
N SER A 813 9.80 -45.51 1.62
CA SER A 813 10.73 -45.20 0.54
C SER A 813 10.34 -45.89 -0.78
N ILE A 814 10.83 -45.36 -1.89
CA ILE A 814 10.70 -46.02 -3.20
C ILE A 814 11.25 -47.45 -3.17
N HIS A 815 12.29 -47.71 -2.36
CA HIS A 815 12.86 -49.03 -2.15
C HIS A 815 11.84 -50.01 -1.57
N GLN A 816 11.17 -49.64 -0.47
CA GLN A 816 10.21 -50.50 0.21
C GLN A 816 8.95 -50.70 -0.64
N ILE A 817 8.48 -49.65 -1.31
CA ILE A 817 7.32 -49.71 -2.21
C ILE A 817 7.58 -50.70 -3.36
N VAL A 818 8.74 -50.61 -4.01
CA VAL A 818 9.10 -51.48 -5.13
C VAL A 818 9.31 -52.92 -4.69
N LEU A 819 10.03 -53.15 -3.58
CA LEU A 819 10.24 -54.51 -3.07
C LEU A 819 8.94 -55.18 -2.65
N MET A 820 8.02 -54.42 -2.05
CA MET A 820 6.69 -54.93 -1.69
C MET A 820 5.88 -55.26 -2.94
N GLY A 821 5.87 -54.38 -3.95
CA GLY A 821 5.17 -54.67 -5.20
C GLY A 821 5.76 -55.86 -5.97
N ASN A 822 7.06 -56.13 -5.85
CA ASN A 822 7.66 -57.35 -6.39
C ASN A 822 7.13 -58.62 -5.71
N SER A 823 6.76 -58.55 -4.43
CA SER A 823 6.05 -59.65 -3.76
C SER A 823 4.59 -59.81 -4.20
N GLU A 824 4.04 -58.84 -4.95
CA GLU A 824 2.68 -58.80 -5.52
C GLU A 824 2.69 -58.99 -7.06
N GLY A 825 3.78 -59.52 -7.62
CA GLY A 825 3.89 -59.82 -9.05
C GLY A 825 4.26 -58.64 -9.95
N LYS A 826 4.76 -57.52 -9.41
CA LYS A 826 5.29 -56.38 -10.21
C LYS A 826 6.80 -56.37 -10.24
N ASN A 827 7.39 -56.49 -11.44
CA ASN A 827 8.84 -56.46 -11.58
C ASN A 827 9.43 -55.10 -11.16
N ILE A 828 10.66 -55.12 -10.63
CA ILE A 828 11.42 -53.91 -10.31
C ILE A 828 11.57 -53.05 -11.57
N GLY A 829 11.19 -51.78 -11.50
CA GLY A 829 11.21 -50.86 -12.64
C GLY A 829 9.91 -50.80 -13.46
N GLN A 830 8.87 -51.53 -13.04
CA GLN A 830 7.54 -51.48 -13.67
C GLN A 830 6.64 -50.41 -13.02
N TRP A 831 5.81 -49.76 -13.84
CA TRP A 831 4.81 -48.81 -13.37
C TRP A 831 3.68 -49.50 -12.59
N PHE A 832 3.19 -48.84 -11.52
CA PHE A 832 2.06 -49.30 -10.69
C PHE A 832 0.80 -48.52 -11.02
N GLY A 833 -0.36 -49.19 -11.07
CA GLY A 833 -1.65 -48.51 -11.13
C GLY A 833 -2.15 -48.03 -9.75
N PRO A 834 -3.18 -47.18 -9.69
CA PRO A 834 -3.73 -46.66 -8.43
C PRO A 834 -4.12 -47.75 -7.42
N ASN A 835 -4.77 -48.83 -7.89
CA ASN A 835 -5.08 -49.98 -7.02
C ASN A 835 -3.81 -50.66 -6.50
N THR A 836 -2.84 -50.94 -7.38
CA THR A 836 -1.59 -51.61 -7.00
C THR A 836 -0.84 -50.84 -5.92
N ILE A 837 -0.68 -49.52 -6.07
CA ILE A 837 0.00 -48.72 -5.03
C ILE A 837 -0.80 -48.67 -3.73
N ALA A 838 -2.14 -48.62 -3.78
CA ALA A 838 -2.99 -48.66 -2.59
C ALA A 838 -2.79 -49.97 -1.80
N GLN A 839 -2.79 -51.11 -2.49
CA GLN A 839 -2.56 -52.43 -1.88
C GLN A 839 -1.16 -52.55 -1.27
N VAL A 840 -0.14 -52.03 -1.97
CA VAL A 840 1.24 -52.00 -1.49
C VAL A 840 1.37 -51.15 -0.22
N LEU A 841 0.80 -49.95 -0.20
CA LEU A 841 0.83 -49.08 0.99
C LEU A 841 0.08 -49.70 2.17
N ARG A 842 -1.06 -50.37 1.93
CA ARG A 842 -1.78 -51.16 2.95
C ARG A 842 -0.89 -52.22 3.58
N ARG A 843 -0.16 -52.97 2.76
CA ARG A 843 0.70 -54.06 3.24
C ARG A 843 1.92 -53.53 4.00
N ILE A 844 2.54 -52.45 3.51
CA ILE A 844 3.65 -51.78 4.23
C ILE A 844 3.18 -51.29 5.61
N ALA A 845 2.03 -50.62 5.68
CA ALA A 845 1.44 -50.13 6.93
C ALA A 845 0.94 -51.25 7.87
N SER A 846 0.88 -52.49 7.40
CA SER A 846 0.49 -53.67 8.21
C SER A 846 1.70 -54.49 8.68
N ASN A 847 2.88 -54.28 8.09
CA ASN A 847 4.11 -54.98 8.45
C ASN A 847 4.76 -54.40 9.72
N GLU A 848 5.78 -55.08 10.26
CA GLU A 848 6.42 -54.73 11.54
C GLU A 848 7.06 -53.33 11.61
N PHE A 849 7.20 -52.63 10.48
CA PHE A 849 7.87 -51.33 10.40
C PHE A 849 7.02 -50.14 10.85
N ASP A 850 5.68 -50.24 10.82
CA ASP A 850 4.82 -49.14 11.25
C ASP A 850 3.45 -49.62 11.73
N LYS A 851 3.25 -49.63 13.06
CA LYS A 851 1.96 -49.97 13.67
C LYS A 851 1.17 -48.73 14.10
N GLN A 852 1.53 -47.52 13.65
CA GLN A 852 0.93 -46.28 14.13
C GLN A 852 -0.39 -45.93 13.46
N ILE A 853 -0.61 -46.35 12.21
CA ILE A 853 -1.85 -46.11 11.45
C ILE A 853 -2.45 -47.41 10.90
N HIS A 854 -3.70 -47.37 10.48
CA HIS A 854 -4.30 -48.40 9.62
C HIS A 854 -4.57 -47.80 8.24
N VAL A 855 -4.18 -48.51 7.18
CA VAL A 855 -4.55 -48.16 5.81
C VAL A 855 -5.57 -49.20 5.34
N HIS A 856 -6.78 -48.76 5.08
CA HIS A 856 -7.86 -49.58 4.55
C HIS A 856 -8.03 -49.32 3.05
N VAL A 857 -8.12 -50.38 2.25
CA VAL A 857 -8.35 -50.28 0.80
C VAL A 857 -9.68 -50.94 0.49
N ALA A 858 -10.61 -50.18 -0.08
CA ALA A 858 -11.92 -50.71 -0.49
C ALA A 858 -11.74 -51.79 -1.56
N MET A 859 -12.53 -52.87 -1.45
CA MET A 859 -12.56 -53.97 -2.40
C MET A 859 -13.84 -53.85 -3.24
N ASP A 860 -13.75 -54.10 -4.55
CA ASP A 860 -14.90 -54.10 -5.46
C ASP A 860 -15.78 -52.83 -5.35
N ASN A 861 -15.13 -51.66 -5.24
CA ASN A 861 -15.78 -50.35 -5.04
C ASN A 861 -16.75 -50.33 -3.84
N THR A 862 -16.52 -51.15 -2.82
CA THR A 862 -17.40 -51.26 -1.64
C THR A 862 -16.60 -50.99 -0.36
N LEU A 863 -17.14 -50.11 0.48
CA LEU A 863 -16.61 -49.78 1.80
C LEU A 863 -17.46 -50.45 2.88
N VAL A 864 -16.89 -51.44 3.58
CA VAL A 864 -17.57 -52.18 4.66
C VAL A 864 -17.19 -51.59 6.02
N LEU A 865 -18.15 -50.93 6.67
CA LEU A 865 -17.88 -50.13 7.87
C LEU A 865 -17.49 -50.97 9.09
N ASP A 866 -18.14 -52.12 9.28
CA ASP A 866 -17.84 -53.01 10.40
C ASP A 866 -16.41 -53.53 10.36
N ASP A 867 -15.88 -53.82 9.18
CA ASP A 867 -14.50 -54.34 9.04
C ASP A 867 -13.47 -53.27 9.40
N ILE A 868 -13.73 -52.01 9.04
CA ILE A 868 -12.90 -50.88 9.46
C ILE A 868 -12.96 -50.72 10.98
N ARG A 869 -14.17 -50.72 11.56
CA ARG A 869 -14.33 -50.56 13.02
C ARG A 869 -13.68 -51.69 13.80
N LYS A 870 -13.77 -52.94 13.33
CA LYS A 870 -13.11 -54.11 13.96
C LYS A 870 -11.60 -53.94 14.04
N VAL A 871 -10.97 -53.36 13.02
CA VAL A 871 -9.50 -53.23 12.96
C VAL A 871 -8.99 -51.95 13.64
N CYS A 872 -9.78 -50.87 13.63
CA CYS A 872 -9.39 -49.60 14.23
C CYS A 872 -9.68 -49.50 15.74
N LYS A 873 -10.62 -50.29 16.29
CA LYS A 873 -10.87 -50.32 17.74
C LYS A 873 -9.82 -51.16 18.47
N ILE A 874 -9.07 -50.54 19.36
CA ILE A 874 -8.02 -51.22 20.14
C ILE A 874 -8.69 -52.01 21.29
N ASN A 875 -8.65 -53.34 21.24
CA ASN A 875 -9.12 -54.17 22.36
C ASN A 875 -8.11 -54.17 23.51
N SER A 876 -8.57 -53.82 24.72
CA SER A 876 -7.79 -53.56 25.94
C SER A 876 -7.12 -54.79 26.58
N GLN A 877 -6.74 -55.83 25.83
CA GLN A 877 -6.23 -57.11 26.35
C GLN A 877 -4.75 -57.40 26.01
N ILE A 878 -3.87 -56.40 25.95
CA ILE A 878 -2.41 -56.62 25.84
C ILE A 878 -1.65 -55.97 27.01
N PRO A 879 -0.72 -56.66 27.70
CA PRO A 879 -0.09 -56.17 28.93
C PRO A 879 1.00 -55.08 28.71
N ASN A 880 0.78 -53.92 29.32
CA ASN A 880 1.73 -52.99 29.98
C ASN A 880 3.22 -52.99 29.56
N LEU A 881 3.53 -52.57 28.35
CA LEU A 881 4.81 -51.88 28.08
C LEU A 881 4.50 -50.73 27.11
N ILE A 882 4.90 -49.50 27.50
CA ILE A 882 4.68 -48.21 26.79
C ILE A 882 3.35 -47.51 27.17
N LYS A 883 3.26 -47.02 28.41
CA LYS A 883 2.47 -45.83 28.76
C LYS A 883 3.42 -44.66 29.04
N LYS A 884 3.60 -43.80 28.04
CA LYS A 884 4.08 -42.41 28.23
C LYS A 884 3.43 -41.49 27.20
N SER A 885 2.13 -41.25 27.34
CA SER A 885 1.48 -39.97 27.04
C SER A 885 0.03 -39.99 27.56
N THR A 886 -0.52 -38.82 27.80
CA THR A 886 -1.55 -38.50 28.81
C THR A 886 -3.00 -38.46 28.30
N ASP A 887 -3.36 -39.12 27.19
CA ASP A 887 -4.77 -39.19 26.76
C ASP A 887 -5.35 -40.59 26.94
N SER A 888 -6.12 -40.75 28.00
CA SER A 888 -6.76 -42.02 28.41
C SER A 888 -8.16 -42.22 27.81
N GLN A 889 -8.48 -41.61 26.66
CA GLN A 889 -9.83 -41.64 26.07
C GLN A 889 -9.95 -42.04 24.59
N ASN A 890 -8.88 -42.23 23.82
CA ASN A 890 -9.04 -42.53 22.37
C ASN A 890 -8.72 -43.99 22.05
N ASN A 891 -9.77 -44.82 21.93
CA ASN A 891 -9.65 -46.26 21.63
C ASN A 891 -9.59 -46.56 20.13
N TRP A 892 -9.19 -45.57 19.30
CA TRP A 892 -9.22 -45.60 17.84
C TRP A 892 -7.81 -45.44 17.25
N LYS A 893 -7.45 -46.31 16.32
CA LYS A 893 -6.21 -46.22 15.55
C LYS A 893 -6.41 -45.27 14.34
N PRO A 894 -5.53 -44.26 14.12
CA PRO A 894 -5.64 -43.36 12.97
C PRO A 894 -5.77 -44.13 11.65
N LEU A 895 -6.72 -43.71 10.82
CA LEU A 895 -7.19 -44.47 9.66
C LEU A 895 -6.99 -43.67 8.37
N VAL A 896 -6.38 -44.30 7.38
CA VAL A 896 -6.39 -43.86 5.98
C VAL A 896 -7.29 -44.80 5.19
N ILE A 897 -8.29 -44.26 4.49
CA ILE A 897 -9.15 -45.02 3.58
C ILE A 897 -8.73 -44.69 2.16
N ILE A 898 -8.50 -45.71 1.34
CA ILE A 898 -8.20 -45.57 -0.08
C ILE A 898 -9.27 -46.34 -0.88
N ILE A 899 -9.89 -45.70 -1.85
CA ILE A 899 -10.94 -46.27 -2.69
C ILE A 899 -10.47 -46.22 -4.15
N PRO A 900 -9.89 -47.31 -4.67
CA PRO A 900 -9.56 -47.43 -6.09
C PRO A 900 -10.84 -47.43 -6.93
N LEU A 901 -10.88 -46.63 -7.99
CA LEU A 901 -12.06 -46.44 -8.84
C LEU A 901 -11.67 -46.43 -10.31
N ARG A 902 -12.62 -46.84 -11.15
CA ARG A 902 -12.59 -46.63 -12.61
C ARG A 902 -13.86 -45.91 -13.05
N LEU A 903 -13.76 -44.61 -13.32
CA LEU A 903 -14.90 -43.73 -13.57
C LEU A 903 -15.23 -43.54 -15.06
N GLY A 904 -14.68 -44.39 -15.93
CA GLY A 904 -14.94 -44.38 -17.37
C GLY A 904 -14.03 -45.33 -18.16
N LEU A 905 -14.24 -45.38 -19.48
CA LEU A 905 -13.46 -46.22 -20.39
C LEU A 905 -12.22 -45.48 -20.92
N ASN A 906 -12.44 -44.37 -21.63
CA ASN A 906 -11.39 -43.55 -22.26
C ASN A 906 -11.14 -42.20 -21.55
N GLY A 907 -12.08 -41.75 -20.73
CA GLY A 907 -12.04 -40.52 -19.96
C GLY A 907 -13.07 -40.58 -18.84
N VAL A 908 -12.95 -39.70 -17.85
CA VAL A 908 -13.91 -39.64 -16.72
C VAL A 908 -15.30 -39.25 -17.22
N ASN A 909 -16.32 -40.00 -16.79
CA ASN A 909 -17.71 -39.62 -17.05
C ASN A 909 -18.07 -38.35 -16.25
N ILE A 910 -18.58 -37.34 -16.96
CA ILE A 910 -18.93 -36.01 -16.43
C ILE A 910 -19.92 -36.11 -15.26
N GLU A 911 -20.78 -37.12 -15.22
CA GLU A 911 -21.73 -37.38 -14.11
C GLU A 911 -21.04 -37.57 -12.73
N TYR A 912 -19.74 -37.90 -12.71
CA TYR A 912 -18.98 -38.08 -11.47
C TYR A 912 -18.23 -36.83 -11.02
N ILE A 913 -18.12 -35.77 -11.84
CA ILE A 913 -17.31 -34.58 -11.51
C ILE A 913 -17.81 -33.90 -10.23
N ASP A 914 -19.11 -33.71 -10.07
CA ASP A 914 -19.68 -33.07 -8.88
C ASP A 914 -19.48 -33.92 -7.61
N GLN A 915 -19.48 -35.25 -7.76
CA GLN A 915 -19.18 -36.17 -6.65
C GLN A 915 -17.69 -36.05 -6.26
N ILE A 916 -16.77 -35.96 -7.23
CA ILE A 916 -15.34 -35.73 -6.96
C ILE A 916 -15.11 -34.36 -6.28
N LYS A 917 -15.73 -33.28 -6.78
CA LYS A 917 -15.69 -31.95 -6.16
C LYS A 917 -16.19 -31.99 -4.72
N SER A 918 -17.28 -32.72 -4.48
CA SER A 918 -17.83 -32.90 -3.13
C SER A 918 -16.83 -33.60 -2.21
N CYS A 919 -16.09 -34.60 -2.69
CA CYS A 919 -15.01 -35.23 -1.94
C CYS A 919 -13.86 -34.25 -1.60
N PHE A 920 -13.50 -33.30 -2.47
CA PHE A 920 -12.48 -32.28 -2.16
C PHE A 920 -12.91 -31.27 -1.10
N ARG A 921 -14.21 -31.09 -0.90
CA ARG A 921 -14.77 -30.19 0.13
C ARG A 921 -14.76 -30.81 1.53
N LEU A 922 -14.56 -32.13 1.64
CA LEU A 922 -14.56 -32.83 2.92
C LEU A 922 -13.26 -32.54 3.71
N PRO A 923 -13.34 -32.18 5.00
CA PRO A 923 -12.14 -31.96 5.84
C PRO A 923 -11.18 -33.17 5.90
N GLN A 924 -11.73 -34.37 5.80
CA GLN A 924 -10.99 -35.64 5.84
C GLN A 924 -10.27 -35.95 4.52
N THR A 925 -10.52 -35.22 3.44
CA THR A 925 -9.98 -35.56 2.12
C THR A 925 -8.46 -35.47 2.06
N LEU A 926 -7.83 -36.50 1.54
CA LEU A 926 -6.44 -36.48 1.09
C LEU A 926 -6.36 -36.23 -0.42
N GLY A 927 -7.45 -35.82 -1.07
CA GLY A 927 -7.51 -35.71 -2.52
C GLY A 927 -7.49 -37.10 -3.17
N PHE A 928 -6.84 -37.22 -4.33
CA PHE A 928 -6.73 -38.51 -5.02
C PHE A 928 -5.47 -38.63 -5.88
N ILE A 929 -5.08 -39.87 -6.13
CA ILE A 929 -4.00 -40.20 -7.07
C ILE A 929 -4.61 -40.80 -8.34
N GLY A 930 -4.11 -40.45 -9.51
CA GLY A 930 -4.70 -40.93 -10.77
C GLY A 930 -3.78 -40.76 -11.96
N GLY A 931 -4.04 -41.52 -13.01
CA GLY A 931 -3.27 -41.48 -14.24
C GLY A 931 -2.86 -42.83 -14.79
N LYS A 932 -2.00 -42.77 -15.81
CA LYS A 932 -1.52 -43.91 -16.61
C LYS A 932 0.02 -43.94 -16.63
N PRO A 933 0.67 -44.96 -17.21
CA PRO A 933 2.12 -45.01 -17.31
C PRO A 933 2.70 -43.70 -17.86
N ASN A 934 3.73 -43.16 -17.19
CA ASN A 934 4.37 -41.87 -17.48
C ASN A 934 3.49 -40.61 -17.36
N HIS A 935 2.27 -40.73 -16.83
CA HIS A 935 1.35 -39.61 -16.70
C HIS A 935 0.44 -39.80 -15.48
N ALA A 936 1.05 -39.85 -14.29
CA ALA A 936 0.35 -39.96 -13.01
C ALA A 936 0.59 -38.73 -12.13
N HIS A 937 -0.47 -38.25 -11.49
CA HIS A 937 -0.45 -37.02 -10.69
C HIS A 937 -1.15 -37.20 -9.34
N TYR A 938 -0.78 -36.36 -8.38
CA TYR A 938 -1.47 -36.25 -7.09
C TYR A 938 -2.35 -35.00 -7.09
N PHE A 939 -3.66 -35.20 -7.07
CA PHE A 939 -4.66 -34.14 -7.16
C PHE A 939 -5.07 -33.69 -5.77
N VAL A 940 -4.86 -32.41 -5.49
CA VAL A 940 -5.00 -31.81 -4.15
C VAL A 940 -6.17 -30.84 -4.05
N GLY A 941 -6.77 -30.44 -5.17
CA GLY A 941 -7.84 -29.47 -5.17
C GLY A 941 -8.51 -29.25 -6.53
N TYR A 942 -9.42 -28.29 -6.58
CA TYR A 942 -10.08 -27.87 -7.81
C TYR A 942 -10.52 -26.39 -7.74
N LEU A 943 -10.70 -25.76 -8.89
CA LEU A 943 -11.34 -24.47 -9.08
C LEU A 943 -12.78 -24.65 -9.56
N GLU A 944 -13.69 -23.75 -9.16
CA GLU A 944 -15.11 -23.83 -9.56
C GLU A 944 -15.36 -23.79 -11.08
N ASN A 945 -14.36 -23.38 -11.89
CA ASN A 945 -14.39 -23.39 -13.36
C ASN A 945 -14.04 -24.76 -14.01
N ASP A 946 -14.16 -25.88 -13.28
CA ASP A 946 -13.85 -27.25 -13.74
C ASP A 946 -12.36 -27.53 -14.04
N GLU A 947 -11.46 -26.86 -13.33
CA GLU A 947 -10.03 -27.18 -13.34
C GLU A 947 -9.60 -27.90 -12.06
N LEU A 948 -8.84 -28.98 -12.22
CA LEU A 948 -8.18 -29.74 -11.17
C LEU A 948 -6.82 -29.11 -10.85
N LEU A 949 -6.45 -29.13 -9.57
CA LEU A 949 -5.14 -28.71 -9.06
C LEU A 949 -4.32 -29.94 -8.67
N TYR A 950 -3.07 -30.04 -9.15
CA TYR A 950 -2.24 -31.21 -8.91
C TYR A 950 -0.74 -30.91 -8.70
N LEU A 951 -0.11 -31.80 -7.95
CA LEU A 951 1.35 -31.89 -7.78
C LEU A 951 1.92 -32.90 -8.79
N ASP A 952 2.95 -32.47 -9.51
CA ASP A 952 3.54 -33.25 -10.60
C ASP A 952 4.80 -34.00 -10.14
N PRO A 953 4.82 -35.35 -10.11
CA PRO A 953 6.00 -36.10 -9.70
C PRO A 953 7.09 -36.20 -10.79
N HIS A 954 6.85 -35.75 -12.02
CA HIS A 954 7.71 -36.10 -13.17
C HIS A 954 9.03 -35.29 -13.25
N VAL A 955 9.25 -34.34 -12.35
CA VAL A 955 10.54 -33.63 -12.24
C VAL A 955 11.59 -34.57 -11.69
N THR A 956 12.66 -34.82 -12.44
CA THR A 956 13.76 -35.67 -11.95
C THR A 956 14.78 -34.84 -11.18
N GLN A 957 14.92 -35.12 -9.88
CA GLN A 957 15.81 -34.42 -8.96
C GLN A 957 16.91 -35.36 -8.41
N ALA A 958 18.00 -34.81 -7.87
CA ALA A 958 19.01 -35.64 -7.22
C ALA A 958 18.46 -36.23 -5.91
N TYR A 959 18.90 -37.44 -5.56
CA TYR A 959 18.70 -38.00 -4.22
C TYR A 959 19.29 -37.06 -3.16
N VAL A 960 18.52 -36.82 -2.10
CA VAL A 960 18.95 -36.02 -0.94
C VAL A 960 19.01 -36.92 0.28
N ASP A 961 20.16 -36.94 0.94
CA ASP A 961 20.31 -37.59 2.24
C ASP A 961 20.04 -36.61 3.37
N THR A 962 18.80 -36.60 3.84
CA THR A 962 18.32 -35.78 4.97
C THR A 962 19.00 -36.07 6.32
N SER A 963 19.86 -37.10 6.41
CA SER A 963 20.68 -37.33 7.62
C SER A 963 22.02 -36.59 7.58
N ILE A 964 22.42 -36.11 6.40
CA ILE A 964 23.67 -35.37 6.16
C ILE A 964 23.37 -33.88 5.99
N THR A 965 22.26 -33.54 5.33
CA THR A 965 21.82 -32.16 5.10
C THR A 965 20.50 -31.89 5.81
N SER A 966 20.36 -30.72 6.43
CA SER A 966 19.08 -30.22 6.96
C SER A 966 18.29 -29.45 5.91
N ASP A 967 18.48 -29.79 4.63
CA ASP A 967 17.83 -29.15 3.48
C ASP A 967 16.70 -30.03 2.96
N ASP A 968 15.47 -29.57 3.17
CA ASP A 968 14.23 -30.21 2.74
C ASP A 968 13.56 -29.50 1.56
N VAL A 969 14.15 -28.43 1.02
CA VAL A 969 13.53 -27.57 -0.02
C VAL A 969 13.08 -28.40 -1.23
N SER A 970 13.87 -29.41 -1.61
CA SER A 970 13.56 -30.28 -2.75
C SER A 970 12.29 -31.13 -2.58
N HIS A 971 11.72 -31.19 -1.36
CA HIS A 971 10.50 -31.92 -1.02
C HIS A 971 9.26 -31.03 -0.92
N HIS A 972 9.36 -29.75 -1.33
CA HIS A 972 8.24 -28.81 -1.35
C HIS A 972 8.11 -28.18 -2.73
N CYS A 973 6.89 -28.06 -3.23
CA CYS A 973 6.62 -27.49 -4.54
C CYS A 973 6.24 -26.02 -4.42
N ASP A 974 6.96 -25.13 -5.10
CA ASP A 974 6.63 -23.70 -5.18
C ASP A 974 5.55 -23.41 -6.24
N ARG A 975 5.04 -24.44 -6.91
CA ARG A 975 4.10 -24.35 -8.04
C ARG A 975 2.96 -25.34 -7.90
N ILE A 976 1.79 -24.96 -8.41
CA ILE A 976 0.67 -25.88 -8.59
C ILE A 976 0.28 -25.92 -10.07
N ASN A 977 0.13 -27.13 -10.60
CA ASN A 977 -0.30 -27.34 -11.98
C ASN A 977 -1.82 -27.52 -12.03
N ARG A 978 -2.40 -27.25 -13.19
CA ARG A 978 -3.84 -27.41 -13.40
C ARG A 978 -4.19 -28.11 -14.71
N MET A 979 -5.35 -28.74 -14.74
CA MET A 979 -5.91 -29.36 -15.94
C MET A 979 -7.43 -29.44 -15.85
N LYS A 980 -8.15 -29.48 -16.97
CA LYS A 980 -9.60 -29.72 -16.93
C LYS A 980 -9.92 -31.12 -16.42
N PHE A 981 -11.04 -31.28 -15.72
CA PHE A 981 -11.55 -32.60 -15.32
C PHE A 981 -11.70 -33.57 -16.51
N THR A 982 -12.00 -33.07 -17.71
CA THR A 982 -12.10 -33.89 -18.93
C THR A 982 -10.77 -34.48 -19.40
N GLY A 983 -9.64 -33.94 -18.95
CA GLY A 983 -8.31 -34.49 -19.19
C GLY A 983 -7.90 -35.57 -18.19
N LEU A 984 -8.68 -35.79 -17.12
CA LEU A 984 -8.37 -36.76 -16.09
C LEU A 984 -8.50 -38.20 -16.61
N ASP A 985 -7.50 -39.03 -16.31
CA ASP A 985 -7.56 -40.46 -16.60
C ASP A 985 -8.66 -41.14 -15.76
N PRO A 986 -9.47 -42.05 -16.31
CA PRO A 986 -10.58 -42.65 -15.58
C PRO A 986 -10.13 -43.59 -14.44
N SER A 987 -8.86 -44.01 -14.39
CA SER A 987 -8.31 -44.83 -13.31
C SER A 987 -7.69 -43.97 -12.21
N LEU A 988 -8.29 -43.98 -11.02
CA LEU A 988 -7.84 -43.18 -9.87
C LEU A 988 -8.07 -43.91 -8.53
N ALA A 989 -7.57 -43.35 -7.44
CA ALA A 989 -7.90 -43.79 -6.09
C ALA A 989 -8.14 -42.57 -5.17
N LEU A 990 -9.38 -42.45 -4.66
CA LEU A 990 -9.75 -41.43 -3.68
C LEU A 990 -9.18 -41.80 -2.31
N ALA A 991 -8.78 -40.81 -1.51
CA ALA A 991 -8.26 -41.07 -0.18
C ALA A 991 -8.78 -40.12 0.90
N PHE A 992 -8.95 -40.66 2.11
CA PHE A 992 -9.42 -39.92 3.29
C PHE A 992 -8.60 -40.27 4.53
N ALA A 993 -8.40 -39.30 5.41
CA ALA A 993 -7.72 -39.44 6.69
C ALA A 993 -8.67 -39.14 7.85
N CYS A 994 -8.77 -40.08 8.80
CA CYS A 994 -9.57 -39.96 10.02
C CYS A 994 -8.69 -40.30 11.23
N LYS A 995 -8.32 -39.28 12.01
CA LYS A 995 -7.51 -39.42 13.22
C LYS A 995 -8.32 -40.06 14.35
N THR A 996 -9.62 -39.85 14.37
CA THR A 996 -10.54 -40.31 15.43
C THR A 996 -11.75 -41.05 14.86
N GLU A 997 -12.43 -41.84 15.70
CA GLU A 997 -13.69 -42.50 15.32
C GLU A 997 -14.77 -41.47 14.94
N SER A 998 -14.82 -40.33 15.62
CA SER A 998 -15.74 -39.23 15.30
C SER A 998 -15.50 -38.63 13.92
N GLU A 999 -14.23 -38.49 13.51
CA GLU A 999 -13.90 -38.00 12.16
C GLU A 999 -14.30 -39.02 11.07
N PHE A 1000 -14.21 -40.31 11.39
CA PHE A 1000 -14.69 -41.39 10.53
C PHE A 1000 -16.20 -41.39 10.39
N ASP A 1001 -16.94 -41.30 11.51
CA ASP A 1001 -18.41 -41.23 11.46
C ASP A 1001 -18.89 -39.96 10.72
N ASP A 1002 -18.25 -38.80 10.93
CA ASP A 1002 -18.55 -37.56 10.17
C ASP A 1002 -18.27 -37.73 8.66
N LEU A 1003 -17.19 -38.41 8.28
CA LEU A 1003 -16.91 -38.74 6.88
C LEU A 1003 -18.03 -39.60 6.28
N ILE A 1004 -18.45 -40.66 6.97
CA ILE A 1004 -19.50 -41.57 6.48
C ILE A 1004 -20.84 -40.84 6.32
N VAL A 1005 -21.21 -39.99 7.28
CA VAL A 1005 -22.42 -39.16 7.18
C VAL A 1005 -22.37 -38.28 5.93
N LYS A 1006 -21.28 -37.52 5.74
CA LYS A 1006 -21.14 -36.61 4.60
C LYS A 1006 -21.06 -37.33 3.25
N LEU A 1007 -20.47 -38.54 3.20
CA LEU A 1007 -20.48 -39.36 1.98
C LEU A 1007 -21.87 -39.90 1.64
N ARG A 1008 -22.74 -40.12 2.64
CA ARG A 1008 -24.13 -40.59 2.44
C ARG A 1008 -25.11 -39.45 2.08
N GLU A 1009 -24.83 -38.21 2.48
CA GLU A 1009 -25.68 -37.04 2.25
C GLU A 1009 -25.80 -36.61 0.77
N ASN A 1010 -25.03 -37.21 -0.13
CA ASN A 1010 -24.97 -36.82 -1.54
C ASN A 1010 -25.45 -37.95 -2.49
N PRO A 1011 -26.73 -38.35 -2.44
CA PRO A 1011 -27.25 -39.48 -3.20
C PRO A 1011 -27.36 -39.11 -4.69
N SER A 1012 -26.30 -39.37 -5.45
CA SER A 1012 -26.38 -39.44 -6.91
C SER A 1012 -27.14 -40.70 -7.32
N SER A 1013 -27.87 -40.64 -8.45
CA SER A 1013 -28.50 -41.82 -9.06
C SER A 1013 -27.49 -42.91 -9.46
N ARG A 1014 -26.20 -42.55 -9.55
CA ARG A 1014 -25.05 -43.43 -9.81
C ARG A 1014 -23.91 -43.08 -8.85
N PRO A 1015 -23.80 -43.73 -7.69
CA PRO A 1015 -22.71 -43.47 -6.75
C PRO A 1015 -21.36 -43.98 -7.29
N MET A 1016 -20.26 -43.29 -6.95
CA MET A 1016 -18.91 -43.74 -7.34
C MET A 1016 -18.50 -45.07 -6.67
N PHE A 1017 -19.00 -45.34 -5.47
CA PHE A 1017 -18.74 -46.55 -4.67
C PHE A 1017 -19.89 -46.79 -3.70
N GLU A 1018 -20.00 -48.02 -3.18
CA GLU A 1018 -21.04 -48.42 -2.24
C GLU A 1018 -20.52 -48.39 -0.78
N ILE A 1019 -21.38 -48.04 0.17
CA ILE A 1019 -21.06 -48.05 1.61
C ILE A 1019 -22.02 -49.00 2.32
N CYS A 1020 -21.51 -50.14 2.80
CA CYS A 1020 -22.28 -51.16 3.50
C CYS A 1020 -21.92 -51.18 4.99
N GLU A 1021 -22.90 -51.39 5.88
CA GLU A 1021 -22.60 -51.55 7.32
C GLU A 1021 -21.82 -52.86 7.58
N SER A 1022 -22.27 -53.98 7.02
CA SER A 1022 -21.66 -55.31 7.18
C SER A 1022 -21.42 -56.00 5.82
N ASN A 1023 -20.52 -56.99 5.80
CA ASN A 1023 -20.16 -57.70 4.58
C ASN A 1023 -21.36 -58.52 4.06
N PRO A 1024 -21.85 -58.29 2.83
CA PRO A 1024 -23.00 -59.01 2.28
C PRO A 1024 -22.75 -60.53 2.12
N PHE A 1025 -21.49 -60.99 2.09
CA PHE A 1025 -21.14 -62.40 2.01
C PHE A 1025 -21.16 -63.14 3.37
N ASP A 1026 -21.09 -62.42 4.50
CA ASP A 1026 -21.22 -63.03 5.84
C ASP A 1026 -22.66 -63.51 6.12
N ALA A 1027 -23.66 -62.98 5.40
CA ALA A 1027 -25.03 -63.45 5.46
C ALA A 1027 -25.25 -64.80 4.75
N LEU A 1028 -24.36 -65.18 3.82
CA LEU A 1028 -24.42 -66.42 3.01
C LEU A 1028 -23.63 -67.59 3.63
N SER A 1029 -22.77 -67.34 4.62
CA SER A 1029 -21.94 -68.38 5.28
C SER A 1029 -22.65 -69.16 6.39
N ASN A 1030 -23.92 -68.86 6.66
CA ASN A 1030 -24.77 -69.59 7.63
C ASN A 1030 -25.59 -70.75 7.01
N SER A 1031 -25.31 -71.16 5.77
CA SER A 1031 -25.89 -72.39 5.18
C SER A 1031 -24.80 -73.43 4.91
N THR A 1032 -24.99 -74.61 5.50
CA THR A 1032 -24.22 -75.86 5.41
C THR A 1032 -23.84 -76.31 4.00
N ASP A 1033 -22.55 -76.51 3.70
CA ASP A 1033 -21.97 -77.84 3.37
C ASP A 1033 -20.46 -77.76 3.04
N GLN A 1034 -19.76 -78.86 3.31
CA GLN A 1034 -18.30 -79.03 3.27
C GLN A 1034 -17.72 -79.24 1.86
N HIS A 1035 -16.47 -78.77 1.69
CA HIS A 1035 -15.43 -79.18 0.73
C HIS A 1035 -15.67 -78.99 -0.79
N GLU A 1036 -14.87 -78.11 -1.42
CA GLU A 1036 -13.71 -78.50 -2.24
C GLU A 1036 -12.87 -77.28 -2.64
N VAL A 1037 -11.55 -77.45 -2.60
CA VAL A 1037 -10.57 -76.51 -3.13
C VAL A 1037 -10.58 -76.65 -4.66
N LEU A 1038 -10.91 -75.60 -5.40
CA LEU A 1038 -10.62 -75.51 -6.83
C LEU A 1038 -9.69 -74.33 -7.08
N VAL A 1039 -8.46 -74.69 -7.43
CA VAL A 1039 -7.46 -73.86 -8.08
C VAL A 1039 -8.05 -73.41 -9.44
N PHE A 1040 -8.06 -72.10 -9.69
CA PHE A 1040 -8.17 -71.57 -11.05
C PHE A 1040 -6.84 -70.89 -11.38
N ASP A 1041 -6.02 -71.61 -12.15
CA ASP A 1041 -5.03 -71.05 -13.05
C ASP A 1041 -5.77 -70.24 -14.13
N SER A 1042 -5.23 -69.07 -14.46
CA SER A 1042 -5.45 -68.45 -15.76
C SER A 1042 -4.21 -67.65 -16.16
N ASP A 1043 -3.17 -68.39 -16.53
CA ASP A 1043 -2.34 -68.00 -17.67
C ASP A 1043 -3.20 -68.21 -18.93
N ASP A 1044 -3.49 -67.12 -19.63
CA ASP A 1044 -3.50 -67.08 -21.09
C ASP A 1044 -3.52 -65.61 -21.51
N ASP A 1045 -2.33 -65.17 -21.92
CA ASP A 1045 -2.12 -64.02 -22.77
C ASP A 1045 -2.83 -64.22 -24.13
N ASP A 1046 -3.12 -63.07 -24.76
CA ASP A 1046 -3.00 -62.80 -26.19
C ASP A 1046 -4.26 -62.44 -27.04
N PHE A 1047 -4.18 -61.18 -27.53
CA PHE A 1047 -4.53 -60.63 -28.85
C PHE A 1047 -5.95 -60.15 -29.25
N GLU A 1048 -5.93 -58.88 -29.68
CA GLU A 1048 -6.50 -58.28 -30.90
C GLU A 1048 -7.86 -57.53 -30.95
N LEU A 1049 -7.72 -56.22 -31.25
CA LEU A 1049 -8.50 -55.31 -32.10
C LEU A 1049 -9.93 -55.68 -32.55
N VAL A 1050 -10.89 -54.80 -32.21
CA VAL A 1050 -11.70 -53.97 -33.15
C VAL A 1050 -11.90 -52.59 -32.55
#